data_AF-A0A101VWT4-F1
#
_entry.id   AF-A0A101VWT4-F1
#
_cell.length_a   1.000
_cell.length_b   1.000
_cell.length_c   1.000
_cell.angle_alpha   90.00
_cell.angle_beta   90.00
_cell.angle_gamma   90.00
#
_symmetry.space_group_name_H-M   'P 1'
#
loop_
_entity.id
_entity.type
_entity.pdbx_description
1 polymer ?
#
loop_
_entity_poly.entity_id
_entity_poly.type
_entity_poly.pdbx_seq_one_letter_code
_entity_poly.pdbx_strand_id
1 'polypeptide(L)'
;MKRSFKIIVFALLLISTQNTLYAQKAFEHHINRLAMEVSENGALLYRNNTVLYPTWPYDSRYFNFSSKKMYIESWGVWLGARNFLGVGDTTSKDAFVACGNLYLNINDIVPLSLQKRIRYPYPTVRVFDGTGHIKAETFDNASLVPSLIADEQIESVWTTSLGITVQLKTYAYAVEGHKNYVIFDYRFINTGNIDNNVQTKELKNQLKDVWFGFPFSTDIKPRFGGTEPDDNYEYYGSTYDQWVKGDKTADSARVLIAWDGNSVDTDSYDPDPITMEPRVPGFYGLGVLHADKQAIDDLESGSSDDPKQPVNVDNSSGLESSPSAQIQKLSQGGNKNFAGYGAENFLMSFGPYNIPVNEDVRIVLVQIIDGIDREKAEDLGLKLLSGTISKIQYEAEIATGRDSLLKSLSAAKVAFNRRFNIPDPLPSPDSILVTSGMGNIKIEWSGSSEKALDPDTKRKDFWGYRLYRAAISPDNKWDMIYEMGGNSGNPIVHSYIDSNVVVGFNYYYAITAFDDGIGNYLIPGQSLESSRLTSTAYVGASSAVVPQISFEGFKSNLRVVPNPYNIRSINYGDPNNPGDVQNNKLLFVGLPKRCTIRIFTVSGDLVKTIYHDSGLGSEEWNQVTDSNQFIVSGLYIAHVESDLGNEIIKFVVIR
;
A
#
# COMPACT_ATOMS: atom_id res chain seq x y z
N MET A 1 1.27 -28.33 -70.10
CA MET A 1 2.18 -27.92 -69.01
C MET A 1 1.46 -26.89 -68.14
N LYS A 2 0.94 -27.29 -66.97
CA LYS A 2 0.66 -26.47 -65.77
C LYS A 2 0.05 -27.42 -64.71
N ARG A 3 0.85 -27.74 -63.70
CA ARG A 3 0.46 -28.53 -62.52
C ARG A 3 -0.46 -27.68 -61.64
N SER A 4 -1.60 -28.22 -61.25
CA SER A 4 -2.47 -27.65 -60.22
C SER A 4 -2.27 -28.44 -58.92
N PHE A 5 -1.55 -27.84 -57.97
CA PHE A 5 -1.42 -28.31 -56.59
C PHE A 5 -2.80 -28.25 -55.91
N LYS A 6 -3.30 -29.39 -55.40
CA LYS A 6 -4.36 -29.39 -54.39
C LYS A 6 -3.71 -29.43 -53.02
N ILE A 7 -3.77 -28.32 -52.31
CA ILE A 7 -3.35 -28.19 -50.91
C ILE A 7 -4.38 -28.93 -50.06
N ILE A 8 -3.94 -29.97 -49.35
CA ILE A 8 -4.67 -30.60 -48.27
C ILE A 8 -4.51 -29.69 -47.05
N VAL A 9 -5.58 -29.02 -46.66
CA VAL A 9 -5.63 -28.24 -45.41
C VAL A 9 -5.74 -29.24 -44.26
N PHE A 10 -4.63 -29.49 -43.57
CA PHE A 10 -4.66 -30.09 -42.24
C PHE A 10 -5.23 -29.05 -41.29
N ALA A 11 -6.45 -29.28 -40.81
CA ALA A 11 -6.99 -28.57 -39.65
C ALA A 11 -6.20 -29.05 -38.42
N LEU A 12 -5.17 -28.29 -38.03
CA LEU A 12 -4.59 -28.39 -36.69
C LEU A 12 -5.66 -27.91 -35.71
N LEU A 13 -6.32 -28.87 -35.06
CA LEU A 13 -7.06 -28.60 -33.82
C LEU A 13 -6.02 -28.27 -32.76
N LEU A 14 -5.67 -26.98 -32.64
CA LEU A 14 -5.04 -26.44 -31.44
C LEU A 14 -6.07 -26.62 -30.32
N ILE A 15 -5.97 -27.72 -29.59
CA ILE A 15 -6.52 -27.79 -28.24
C ILE A 15 -5.67 -26.82 -27.42
N SER A 16 -6.04 -25.54 -27.44
CA SER A 16 -5.60 -24.63 -26.41
C SER A 16 -6.22 -25.14 -25.12
N THR A 17 -5.46 -25.86 -24.30
CA THR A 17 -5.73 -25.93 -22.87
C THR A 17 -5.57 -24.50 -22.36
N GLN A 18 -6.63 -23.71 -22.44
CA GLN A 18 -6.71 -22.48 -21.65
C GLN A 18 -6.69 -22.94 -20.21
N ASN A 19 -5.56 -22.71 -19.53
CA ASN A 19 -5.55 -22.58 -18.09
C ASN A 19 -6.54 -21.44 -17.79
N THR A 20 -7.76 -21.82 -17.46
CA THR A 20 -8.71 -20.92 -16.81
C THR A 20 -8.17 -20.73 -15.40
N LEU A 21 -7.21 -19.81 -15.25
CA LEU A 21 -6.97 -19.17 -13.97
C LEU A 21 -8.30 -18.52 -13.60
N TYR A 22 -9.06 -19.16 -12.71
CA TYR A 22 -10.23 -18.54 -12.12
C TYR A 22 -9.76 -17.22 -11.48
N ALA A 23 -10.41 -16.12 -11.85
CA ALA A 23 -10.13 -14.83 -11.23
C ALA A 23 -10.40 -14.96 -9.73
N GLN A 24 -9.34 -14.85 -8.94
CA GLN A 24 -9.42 -15.02 -7.49
C GLN A 24 -10.07 -13.78 -6.86
N LYS A 25 -10.99 -13.97 -5.91
CA LYS A 25 -11.53 -12.85 -5.12
C LYS A 25 -10.55 -12.43 -4.03
N ALA A 26 -10.44 -11.12 -3.81
CA ALA A 26 -9.64 -10.52 -2.75
C ALA A 26 -10.30 -9.24 -2.22
N PHE A 27 -9.90 -8.82 -1.02
CA PHE A 27 -10.26 -7.54 -0.40
C PHE A 27 -9.01 -6.84 0.10
N GLU A 28 -8.99 -5.51 0.08
CA GLU A 28 -7.85 -4.69 0.52
C GLU A 28 -8.15 -3.94 1.83
N HIS A 29 -7.12 -3.69 2.65
CA HIS A 29 -7.22 -2.76 3.79
C HIS A 29 -7.17 -1.29 3.34
N HIS A 30 -8.09 -0.43 3.80
CA HIS A 30 -8.19 0.98 3.34
C HIS A 30 -7.97 2.04 4.44
N ILE A 31 -7.67 1.63 5.66
CA ILE A 31 -7.52 2.53 6.83
C ILE A 31 -6.09 2.62 7.35
N ASN A 32 -5.25 1.63 7.04
CA ASN A 32 -3.89 1.47 7.54
C ASN A 32 -2.88 1.94 6.49
N ARG A 33 -1.66 2.29 6.91
CA ARG A 33 -0.59 2.69 5.98
C ARG A 33 -0.12 1.56 5.09
N LEU A 34 -0.33 0.32 5.51
CA LEU A 34 -0.02 -0.89 4.75
C LEU A 34 -1.20 -1.24 3.82
N ALA A 35 -1.02 -1.03 2.52
CA ALA A 35 -1.94 -1.51 1.50
C ALA A 35 -1.69 -2.99 1.24
N MET A 36 -2.64 -3.85 1.57
CA MET A 36 -2.49 -5.31 1.48
C MET A 36 -3.80 -5.98 1.13
N GLU A 37 -3.76 -6.91 0.17
CA GLU A 37 -4.91 -7.69 -0.26
C GLU A 37 -4.92 -9.07 0.40
N VAL A 38 -6.09 -9.46 0.92
CA VAL A 38 -6.34 -10.80 1.44
C VAL A 38 -7.27 -11.52 0.47
N SER A 39 -6.78 -12.62 -0.10
CA SER A 39 -7.54 -13.41 -1.06
C SER A 39 -8.36 -14.54 -0.43
N GLU A 40 -9.30 -15.11 -1.18
CA GLU A 40 -10.21 -16.17 -0.71
C GLU A 40 -9.54 -17.52 -0.39
N ASN A 41 -8.28 -17.71 -0.78
CA ASN A 41 -7.48 -18.90 -0.42
C ASN A 41 -6.41 -18.59 0.63
N GLY A 42 -6.47 -17.38 1.22
CA GLY A 42 -5.51 -16.94 2.23
C GLY A 42 -4.16 -16.47 1.71
N ALA A 43 -3.91 -16.56 0.40
CA ALA A 43 -2.74 -15.94 -0.20
C ALA A 43 -2.86 -14.42 -0.12
N LEU A 44 -1.75 -13.75 0.11
CA LEU A 44 -1.66 -12.31 0.04
C LEU A 44 -1.18 -11.95 -1.35
N LEU A 45 -2.06 -11.30 -2.09
CA LEU A 45 -1.77 -10.82 -3.43
C LEU A 45 -1.40 -9.34 -3.31
N TYR A 46 -0.48 -8.91 -4.17
CA TYR A 46 -0.17 -7.50 -4.32
C TYR A 46 -0.91 -6.94 -5.53
N ARG A 47 -1.43 -5.73 -5.31
CA ARG A 47 -2.26 -4.94 -6.19
C ARG A 47 -1.77 -4.89 -7.63
N ASN A 48 -2.65 -5.19 -8.58
CA ASN A 48 -2.42 -4.95 -10.02
C ASN A 48 -3.02 -3.60 -10.49
N ASN A 49 -3.44 -2.76 -9.55
CA ASN A 49 -4.17 -1.50 -9.78
C ASN A 49 -3.42 -0.28 -9.22
N THR A 50 -3.62 0.88 -9.83
CA THR A 50 -2.78 2.09 -9.75
C THR A 50 -3.09 3.09 -8.62
N VAL A 51 -3.89 2.75 -7.59
CA VAL A 51 -4.54 3.79 -6.77
C VAL A 51 -4.11 3.88 -5.29
N LEU A 52 -3.68 2.80 -4.62
CA LEU A 52 -3.15 2.87 -3.25
C LEU A 52 -2.07 1.83 -3.03
N TYR A 53 -0.94 2.28 -2.54
CA TYR A 53 0.20 1.46 -2.22
C TYR A 53 0.62 1.76 -0.76
N PRO A 54 1.58 1.03 -0.15
CA PRO A 54 2.07 1.39 1.18
C PRO A 54 2.43 2.88 1.23
N THR A 55 1.94 3.59 2.24
CA THR A 55 2.35 4.98 2.46
C THR A 55 3.69 5.03 3.19
N TRP A 56 4.33 6.20 3.20
CA TRP A 56 5.59 6.50 3.90
C TRP A 56 5.78 5.70 5.21
N PRO A 57 6.94 5.05 5.44
CA PRO A 57 8.28 5.33 4.86
C PRO A 57 8.66 4.58 3.58
N TYR A 58 7.71 3.90 2.95
CA TYR A 58 7.94 3.27 1.66
C TYR A 58 7.14 4.01 0.59
N ASP A 59 7.79 4.37 -0.53
CA ASP A 59 7.09 4.76 -1.76
C ASP A 59 6.58 3.48 -2.42
N SER A 60 5.40 3.09 -1.96
CA SER A 60 4.25 2.79 -2.78
C SER A 60 4.49 1.84 -3.99
N ARG A 61 5.21 2.26 -5.02
CA ARG A 61 5.34 1.49 -6.28
C ARG A 61 6.43 0.41 -6.26
N TYR A 62 7.25 0.32 -5.19
CA TYR A 62 8.51 -0.44 -5.24
C TYR A 62 8.83 -1.33 -4.03
N PHE A 63 7.96 -1.36 -3.02
CA PHE A 63 7.83 -2.53 -2.15
C PHE A 63 7.08 -3.64 -2.92
N ASN A 64 7.67 -4.02 -4.04
CA ASN A 64 7.13 -4.98 -4.95
C ASN A 64 7.85 -6.29 -4.64
N PHE A 65 7.24 -7.14 -3.81
CA PHE A 65 7.54 -8.57 -3.89
C PHE A 65 7.22 -8.99 -5.33
N SER A 66 8.26 -9.02 -6.15
CA SER A 66 8.19 -8.55 -7.52
C SER A 66 6.97 -9.04 -8.33
N SER A 67 6.29 -8.11 -8.98
CA SER A 67 5.33 -8.36 -10.08
C SER A 67 5.99 -9.04 -11.29
N LYS A 68 7.32 -9.22 -11.29
CA LYS A 68 8.06 -10.06 -12.24
C LYS A 68 8.20 -11.52 -11.80
N LYS A 69 8.06 -11.87 -10.53
CA LYS A 69 8.04 -13.26 -10.05
C LYS A 69 6.59 -13.70 -9.83
N MET A 70 5.92 -13.96 -10.96
CA MET A 70 4.60 -14.61 -11.06
C MET A 70 4.36 -15.60 -9.91
N TYR A 71 3.38 -15.40 -9.02
CA TYR A 71 2.79 -16.40 -8.09
C TYR A 71 3.73 -17.29 -7.22
N ILE A 72 5.07 -17.22 -7.34
CA ILE A 72 6.03 -18.16 -6.75
C ILE A 72 6.38 -17.79 -5.30
N GLU A 73 6.14 -16.54 -4.92
CA GLU A 73 6.73 -15.94 -3.71
C GLU A 73 5.74 -15.01 -2.95
N SER A 74 4.43 -15.16 -3.20
CA SER A 74 3.41 -14.42 -2.44
C SER A 74 3.36 -14.90 -0.99
N TRP A 75 3.23 -13.96 -0.04
CA TRP A 75 3.06 -14.31 1.36
C TRP A 75 1.82 -15.20 1.52
N GLY A 76 2.06 -16.44 1.93
CA GLY A 76 1.07 -17.51 1.95
C GLY A 76 1.35 -18.49 3.08
N VAL A 77 0.71 -19.66 3.05
CA VAL A 77 0.87 -20.67 4.10
C VAL A 77 1.21 -22.02 3.48
N TRP A 78 2.33 -22.58 3.92
CA TRP A 78 2.76 -23.94 3.64
C TRP A 78 2.32 -24.84 4.78
N LEU A 79 1.67 -25.95 4.44
CA LEU A 79 1.11 -26.91 5.37
C LEU A 79 1.72 -28.26 5.06
N GLY A 80 2.47 -28.83 6.00
CA GLY A 80 3.07 -30.15 5.86
C GLY A 80 2.56 -31.08 6.94
N ALA A 81 2.31 -32.35 6.63
CA ALA A 81 1.99 -33.38 7.61
C ALA A 81 2.71 -34.68 7.27
N ARG A 82 3.33 -35.33 8.26
CA ARG A 82 3.93 -36.66 8.06
C ARG A 82 2.96 -37.77 8.39
N ASN A 83 3.17 -38.93 7.77
CA ASN A 83 2.31 -40.11 7.95
C ASN A 83 0.82 -39.83 7.69
N PHE A 84 0.52 -38.93 6.75
CA PHE A 84 -0.83 -38.58 6.35
C PHE A 84 -1.47 -39.70 5.54
N LEU A 85 -2.77 -39.95 5.77
CA LEU A 85 -3.57 -40.91 5.02
C LEU A 85 -4.73 -40.17 4.38
N GLY A 86 -4.64 -39.95 3.06
CA GLY A 86 -5.67 -39.26 2.29
C GLY A 86 -6.90 -40.13 2.00
N VAL A 87 -7.91 -39.52 1.38
CA VAL A 87 -9.12 -40.23 0.98
C VAL A 87 -8.78 -41.28 -0.10
N GLY A 88 -9.07 -42.54 0.20
CA GLY A 88 -8.80 -43.65 -0.71
C GLY A 88 -7.36 -44.15 -0.72
N ASP A 89 -6.46 -43.52 0.03
CA ASP A 89 -5.10 -44.04 0.24
C ASP A 89 -5.14 -45.31 1.11
N THR A 90 -4.30 -46.29 0.80
CA THR A 90 -4.14 -47.52 1.60
C THR A 90 -2.87 -47.51 2.46
N THR A 91 -1.95 -46.60 2.19
CA THR A 91 -0.68 -46.44 2.91
C THR A 91 -0.44 -44.97 3.24
N SER A 92 0.02 -44.70 4.46
CA SER A 92 0.40 -43.35 4.89
C SER A 92 1.64 -42.84 4.14
N LYS A 93 1.64 -41.55 3.82
CA LYS A 93 2.72 -40.83 3.13
C LYS A 93 2.86 -39.42 3.68
N ASP A 94 3.96 -38.75 3.38
CA ASP A 94 4.08 -37.32 3.65
C ASP A 94 3.18 -36.53 2.68
N ALA A 95 2.51 -35.51 3.19
CA ALA A 95 1.63 -34.66 2.41
C ALA A 95 1.91 -33.19 2.66
N PHE A 96 1.75 -32.39 1.62
CA PHE A 96 2.11 -30.99 1.62
C PHE A 96 1.12 -30.21 0.76
N VAL A 97 0.67 -29.06 1.26
CA VAL A 97 -0.18 -28.10 0.58
C VAL A 97 0.44 -26.72 0.73
N ALA A 98 0.47 -25.93 -0.34
CA ALA A 98 0.96 -24.56 -0.29
C ALA A 98 -0.10 -23.60 -0.82
N CYS A 99 -0.38 -22.56 -0.04
CA CYS A 99 -1.15 -21.39 -0.46
C CYS A 99 -0.14 -20.32 -0.91
N GLY A 100 -0.30 -19.75 -2.11
CA GLY A 100 0.55 -18.63 -2.59
C GLY A 100 1.89 -19.01 -3.26
N ASN A 101 2.01 -20.17 -3.93
CA ASN A 101 3.19 -20.60 -4.69
C ASN A 101 2.75 -21.24 -6.05
N LEU A 102 3.67 -21.56 -6.98
CA LEU A 102 3.47 -22.41 -8.18
C LEU A 102 2.91 -23.81 -7.89
N TYR A 103 2.85 -24.21 -6.62
CA TYR A 103 2.21 -25.44 -6.18
C TYR A 103 0.69 -25.29 -6.13
N LEU A 104 0.07 -25.11 -7.29
CA LEU A 104 -1.38 -25.12 -7.44
C LEU A 104 -1.79 -26.40 -8.15
N ASN A 105 -1.80 -27.52 -7.42
CA ASN A 105 -2.89 -28.44 -7.68
C ASN A 105 -4.14 -27.69 -7.22
N ILE A 106 -4.93 -27.19 -8.17
CA ILE A 106 -6.10 -26.34 -7.91
C ILE A 106 -7.12 -27.01 -6.96
N ASN A 107 -7.02 -28.33 -6.77
CA ASN A 107 -7.87 -29.10 -5.88
C ASN A 107 -7.37 -29.16 -4.43
N ASP A 108 -6.16 -28.66 -4.13
CA ASP A 108 -5.59 -28.73 -2.78
C ASP A 108 -6.08 -27.63 -1.85
N ILE A 109 -6.68 -26.56 -2.40
CA ILE A 109 -7.27 -25.47 -1.62
C ILE A 109 -8.67 -25.19 -2.13
N VAL A 110 -9.63 -25.22 -1.21
CA VAL A 110 -11.03 -24.94 -1.49
C VAL A 110 -11.46 -23.72 -0.65
N PRO A 111 -11.61 -22.54 -1.29
CA PRO A 111 -12.17 -21.36 -0.64
C PRO A 111 -13.58 -21.65 -0.08
N LEU A 112 -13.82 -21.28 1.18
CA LEU A 112 -15.11 -21.45 1.84
C LEU A 112 -15.82 -20.10 2.02
N SER A 113 -15.10 -19.05 2.42
CA SER A 113 -15.64 -17.70 2.54
C SER A 113 -14.57 -16.64 2.54
N LEU A 114 -14.88 -15.47 1.96
CA LEU A 114 -14.09 -14.25 2.08
C LEU A 114 -15.04 -13.10 2.46
N GLN A 115 -14.74 -12.41 3.55
CA GLN A 115 -15.57 -11.31 4.05
C GLN A 115 -14.70 -10.16 4.55
N LYS A 116 -15.08 -8.94 4.17
CA LYS A 116 -14.55 -7.70 4.72
C LYS A 116 -15.57 -7.06 5.66
N ARG A 117 -15.12 -6.61 6.83
CA ARG A 117 -15.93 -5.95 7.85
C ARG A 117 -15.30 -4.62 8.20
N ILE A 118 -16.14 -3.59 8.29
CA ILE A 118 -15.73 -2.23 8.67
C ILE A 118 -16.60 -1.75 9.82
N ARG A 119 -16.01 -0.99 10.74
CA ARG A 119 -16.74 -0.39 11.86
C ARG A 119 -17.64 0.75 11.41
N TYR A 120 -17.09 1.60 10.55
CA TYR A 120 -17.77 2.77 10.00
C TYR A 120 -17.86 2.66 8.48
N PRO A 121 -18.95 3.14 7.86
CA PRO A 121 -19.07 3.13 6.41
C PRO A 121 -17.98 4.02 5.78
N TYR A 122 -17.44 3.59 4.64
CA TYR A 122 -16.58 4.47 3.85
C TYR A 122 -17.35 5.69 3.39
N PRO A 123 -16.72 6.88 3.40
CA PRO A 123 -17.39 8.09 3.01
C PRO A 123 -17.58 8.15 1.48
N THR A 124 -18.66 8.80 1.05
CA THR A 124 -18.86 9.10 -0.36
C THR A 124 -18.02 10.32 -0.72
N VAL A 125 -16.85 10.09 -1.33
CA VAL A 125 -15.95 11.13 -1.82
C VAL A 125 -16.26 11.41 -3.29
N ARG A 126 -16.59 12.67 -3.60
CA ARG A 126 -16.94 13.13 -4.95
C ARG A 126 -16.05 14.29 -5.36
N VAL A 127 -15.58 14.27 -6.60
CA VAL A 127 -14.77 15.34 -7.19
C VAL A 127 -15.44 15.83 -8.46
N PHE A 128 -15.75 17.12 -8.49
CA PHE A 128 -16.13 17.85 -9.69
C PHE A 128 -14.88 18.54 -10.23
N ASP A 129 -14.31 17.97 -11.29
CA ASP A 129 -13.03 18.39 -11.88
C ASP A 129 -13.14 19.60 -12.82
N GLY A 130 -14.33 20.19 -12.96
CA GLY A 130 -14.60 21.30 -13.86
C GLY A 130 -14.97 20.91 -15.29
N THR A 131 -14.89 19.62 -15.66
CA THR A 131 -15.27 19.11 -17.00
C THR A 131 -16.77 18.83 -17.14
N GLY A 132 -17.54 19.04 -16.06
CA GLY A 132 -18.97 18.72 -16.00
C GLY A 132 -19.26 17.30 -15.48
N HIS A 133 -18.22 16.51 -15.18
CA HIS A 133 -18.34 15.16 -14.61
C HIS A 133 -18.03 15.16 -13.11
N ILE A 134 -18.73 14.31 -12.37
CA ILE A 134 -18.43 14.00 -10.97
C ILE A 134 -17.82 12.60 -10.95
N LYS A 135 -16.57 12.49 -10.51
CA LYS A 135 -15.95 11.20 -10.22
C LYS A 135 -16.13 10.89 -8.73
N ALA A 136 -16.58 9.68 -8.43
CA ALA A 136 -16.72 9.20 -7.06
C ALA A 136 -15.64 8.16 -6.77
N GLU A 137 -15.08 8.18 -5.57
CA GLU A 137 -14.20 7.11 -5.10
C GLU A 137 -15.01 5.85 -4.79
N THR A 138 -14.49 4.70 -5.20
CA THR A 138 -15.13 3.41 -4.98
C THR A 138 -14.25 2.54 -4.10
N PHE A 139 -14.81 2.07 -3.00
CA PHE A 139 -14.16 1.13 -2.09
C PHE A 139 -14.71 -0.28 -2.30
N ASP A 140 -13.95 -1.27 -1.85
CA ASP A 140 -14.41 -2.66 -1.81
C ASP A 140 -15.73 -2.80 -1.05
N ASN A 141 -16.54 -3.78 -1.47
CA ASN A 141 -17.73 -4.13 -0.73
C ASN A 141 -17.35 -4.66 0.66
N ALA A 142 -17.98 -4.12 1.70
CA ALA A 142 -17.71 -4.47 3.09
C ALA A 142 -19.00 -4.53 3.91
N SER A 143 -19.04 -5.45 4.87
CA SER A 143 -20.14 -5.54 5.83
C SER A 143 -19.94 -4.52 6.95
N LEU A 144 -20.93 -3.67 7.19
CA LEU A 144 -20.92 -2.73 8.31
C LEU A 144 -21.18 -3.47 9.62
N VAL A 145 -20.24 -3.43 10.54
CA VAL A 145 -20.32 -4.07 11.86
C VAL A 145 -19.92 -3.04 12.93
N PRO A 146 -20.86 -2.25 13.48
CA PRO A 146 -20.54 -1.20 14.46
C PRO A 146 -19.90 -1.73 15.76
N SER A 147 -20.03 -3.02 16.05
CA SER A 147 -19.40 -3.70 17.19
C SER A 147 -18.05 -4.33 16.84
N LEU A 148 -17.46 -4.00 15.69
CA LEU A 148 -16.15 -4.51 15.29
C LEU A 148 -15.07 -3.96 16.25
N ILE A 149 -14.22 -4.86 16.74
CA ILE A 149 -13.16 -4.57 17.73
C ILE A 149 -11.96 -3.79 17.15
N ALA A 150 -11.84 -3.77 15.82
CA ALA A 150 -10.88 -2.95 15.09
C ALA A 150 -11.65 -2.08 14.09
N ASP A 151 -10.96 -1.14 13.44
CA ASP A 151 -11.57 -0.26 12.45
C ASP A 151 -11.93 -1.03 11.16
N GLU A 152 -11.06 -1.96 10.74
CA GLU A 152 -11.26 -2.83 9.58
C GLU A 152 -10.72 -4.24 9.85
N GLN A 153 -11.47 -5.24 9.38
CA GLN A 153 -11.10 -6.65 9.46
C GLN A 153 -11.41 -7.35 8.14
N ILE A 154 -10.48 -8.17 7.66
CA ILE A 154 -10.74 -9.11 6.57
C ILE A 154 -10.60 -10.53 7.11
N GLU A 155 -11.63 -11.35 6.87
CA GLU A 155 -11.68 -12.77 7.21
C GLU A 155 -11.68 -13.61 5.93
N SER A 156 -10.71 -14.51 5.83
CA SER A 156 -10.63 -15.51 4.77
C SER A 156 -10.64 -16.90 5.40
N VAL A 157 -11.49 -17.77 4.88
CA VAL A 157 -11.64 -19.15 5.34
C VAL A 157 -11.56 -20.07 4.15
N TRP A 158 -10.63 -21.02 4.20
CA TRP A 158 -10.45 -22.04 3.18
C TRP A 158 -10.12 -23.38 3.84
N THR A 159 -10.42 -24.47 3.15
CA THR A 159 -9.98 -25.80 3.56
C THR A 159 -8.98 -26.37 2.58
N THR A 160 -8.24 -27.38 3.01
CA THR A 160 -7.15 -27.97 2.24
C THR A 160 -7.31 -29.46 2.07
N SER A 161 -6.61 -30.06 1.10
CA SER A 161 -6.60 -31.51 0.91
C SER A 161 -6.01 -32.29 2.10
N LEU A 162 -5.35 -31.62 3.05
CA LEU A 162 -4.94 -32.20 4.34
C LEU A 162 -6.08 -32.33 5.36
N GLY A 163 -7.25 -31.76 5.08
CA GLY A 163 -8.36 -31.66 6.05
C GLY A 163 -8.18 -30.55 7.08
N ILE A 164 -7.21 -29.64 6.86
CA ILE A 164 -7.03 -28.44 7.69
C ILE A 164 -7.87 -27.33 7.08
N THR A 165 -8.83 -26.84 7.86
CA THR A 165 -9.52 -25.58 7.59
C THR A 165 -8.77 -24.45 8.25
N VAL A 166 -8.37 -23.47 7.47
CA VAL A 166 -7.67 -22.28 7.95
C VAL A 166 -8.66 -21.13 8.05
N GLN A 167 -8.70 -20.48 9.20
CA GLN A 167 -9.37 -19.20 9.38
C GLN A 167 -8.31 -18.13 9.60
N LEU A 168 -8.20 -17.19 8.67
CA LEU A 168 -7.37 -16.00 8.81
C LEU A 168 -8.25 -14.81 9.10
N LYS A 169 -7.99 -14.10 10.19
CA LYS A 169 -8.49 -12.75 10.44
C LYS A 169 -7.34 -11.76 10.43
N THR A 170 -7.50 -10.67 9.69
CA THR A 170 -6.57 -9.54 9.70
C THR A 170 -7.19 -8.36 10.44
N TYR A 171 -6.39 -7.62 11.19
CA TYR A 171 -6.85 -6.45 11.96
C TYR A 171 -6.03 -5.22 11.61
N ALA A 172 -6.72 -4.16 11.21
CA ALA A 172 -6.14 -2.87 10.85
C ALA A 172 -6.76 -1.74 11.68
N TYR A 173 -5.96 -0.71 11.93
CA TYR A 173 -6.33 0.43 12.77
C TYR A 173 -6.04 1.75 12.07
N ALA A 174 -6.89 2.73 12.33
CA ALA A 174 -6.77 4.10 11.87
C ALA A 174 -6.04 5.01 12.89
N VAL A 175 -5.72 4.51 14.08
CA VAL A 175 -5.21 5.28 15.22
C VAL A 175 -3.71 5.54 15.11
N GLU A 176 -3.26 6.75 15.41
CA GLU A 176 -1.84 7.10 15.42
C GLU A 176 -1.02 6.18 16.35
N GLY A 177 0.17 5.77 15.91
CA GLY A 177 0.97 4.73 16.59
C GLY A 177 0.52 3.29 16.32
N HIS A 178 -0.64 3.09 15.69
CA HIS A 178 -1.18 1.78 15.31
C HIS A 178 -1.44 1.65 13.78
N LYS A 179 -1.04 2.65 12.99
CA LYS A 179 -1.24 2.70 11.53
C LYS A 179 -0.16 1.96 10.71
N ASN A 180 0.91 1.52 11.34
CA ASN A 180 2.14 1.05 10.69
C ASN A 180 2.26 -0.49 10.65
N TYR A 181 1.18 -1.20 10.99
CA TYR A 181 1.18 -2.65 11.00
C TYR A 181 -0.21 -3.24 10.74
N VAL A 182 -0.25 -4.49 10.30
CA VAL A 182 -1.46 -5.33 10.26
C VAL A 182 -1.20 -6.62 11.03
N ILE A 183 -2.14 -6.99 11.91
CA ILE A 183 -2.06 -8.24 12.67
C ILE A 183 -2.79 -9.34 11.91
N PHE A 184 -2.19 -10.52 11.88
CA PHE A 184 -2.67 -11.73 11.24
C PHE A 184 -2.94 -12.79 12.30
N ASP A 185 -4.19 -13.19 12.44
CA ASP A 185 -4.63 -14.19 13.40
C ASP A 185 -5.08 -15.44 12.63
N TYR A 186 -4.17 -16.41 12.51
CA TYR A 186 -4.43 -17.69 11.86
C TYR A 186 -4.91 -18.72 12.88
N ARG A 187 -5.99 -19.43 12.55
CA ARG A 187 -6.41 -20.66 13.23
C ARG A 187 -6.40 -21.82 12.25
N PHE A 188 -5.60 -22.84 12.55
CA PHE A 188 -5.46 -24.06 11.77
C PHE A 188 -6.24 -25.17 12.44
N ILE A 189 -7.44 -25.46 11.93
CA ILE A 189 -8.37 -26.40 12.54
C ILE A 189 -8.34 -27.71 11.76
N ASN A 190 -8.08 -28.84 12.42
CA ASN A 190 -8.23 -30.15 11.79
C ASN A 190 -9.72 -30.54 11.73
N THR A 191 -10.44 -30.05 10.73
CA THR A 191 -11.87 -30.36 10.55
C THR A 191 -12.08 -31.71 9.86
N GLY A 192 -11.06 -32.18 9.13
CA GLY A 192 -11.14 -33.34 8.26
C GLY A 192 -11.91 -33.10 6.95
N ASN A 193 -12.34 -31.85 6.71
CA ASN A 193 -13.05 -31.44 5.50
C ASN A 193 -12.05 -31.09 4.39
N ILE A 194 -12.19 -31.70 3.22
CA ILE A 194 -11.33 -31.42 2.06
C ILE A 194 -12.05 -30.69 0.92
N ASP A 195 -13.34 -30.39 1.06
CA ASP A 195 -14.15 -29.77 0.03
C ASP A 195 -15.02 -28.61 0.58
N ASN A 196 -15.95 -28.11 -0.24
CA ASN A 196 -16.82 -27.00 0.13
C ASN A 196 -18.07 -27.44 0.92
N ASN A 197 -18.20 -28.72 1.25
CA ASN A 197 -19.32 -29.27 1.97
C ASN A 197 -18.97 -29.50 3.44
N VAL A 198 -19.19 -28.48 4.25
CA VAL A 198 -18.92 -28.51 5.71
C VAL A 198 -19.70 -29.58 6.49
N GLN A 199 -20.68 -30.25 5.87
CA GLN A 199 -21.44 -31.35 6.49
C GLN A 199 -20.75 -32.71 6.32
N THR A 200 -19.82 -32.82 5.37
CA THR A 200 -19.04 -34.04 5.16
C THR A 200 -17.65 -33.88 5.77
N LYS A 201 -17.14 -35.00 6.30
CA LYS A 201 -15.80 -35.11 6.89
C LYS A 201 -15.14 -36.33 6.29
N GLU A 202 -14.36 -36.09 5.24
CA GLU A 202 -13.74 -37.13 4.44
C GLU A 202 -12.55 -37.75 5.18
N LEU A 203 -11.87 -36.95 6.00
CA LEU A 203 -10.76 -37.36 6.86
C LEU A 203 -11.20 -37.38 8.32
N LYS A 204 -10.80 -38.42 9.05
CA LYS A 204 -11.26 -38.67 10.44
C LYS A 204 -10.13 -38.91 11.43
N ASN A 205 -8.89 -38.80 10.96
CA ASN A 205 -7.72 -39.13 11.75
C ASN A 205 -7.09 -37.86 12.32
N GLN A 206 -6.43 -38.02 13.47
CA GLN A 206 -5.50 -37.01 13.96
C GLN A 206 -4.38 -36.80 12.93
N LEU A 207 -4.03 -35.54 12.69
CA LEU A 207 -2.84 -35.18 11.94
C LEU A 207 -1.62 -35.21 12.86
N LYS A 208 -0.52 -35.80 12.38
CA LYS A 208 0.71 -35.98 13.14
C LYS A 208 1.84 -35.22 12.48
N ASP A 209 2.73 -34.68 13.30
CA ASP A 209 3.94 -34.00 12.83
C ASP A 209 3.61 -32.93 11.78
N VAL A 210 2.66 -32.07 12.14
CA VAL A 210 2.14 -30.99 11.29
C VAL A 210 3.04 -29.77 11.41
N TRP A 211 3.41 -29.21 10.27
CA TRP A 211 4.25 -28.03 10.15
C TRP A 211 3.53 -26.93 9.39
N PHE A 212 3.65 -25.71 9.90
CA PHE A 212 3.14 -24.50 9.25
C PHE A 212 4.31 -23.63 8.85
N GLY A 213 4.38 -23.22 7.60
CA GLY A 213 5.42 -22.34 7.06
C GLY A 213 4.82 -21.08 6.47
N PHE A 214 5.45 -19.95 6.76
CA PHE A 214 5.10 -18.66 6.19
C PHE A 214 6.28 -18.23 5.32
N PRO A 215 6.25 -18.53 4.01
CA PRO A 215 7.20 -17.96 3.08
C PRO A 215 6.91 -16.46 2.89
N PHE A 216 7.96 -15.67 2.77
CA PHE A 216 7.86 -14.28 2.37
C PHE A 216 9.18 -13.86 1.74
N SER A 217 9.11 -12.91 0.82
CA SER A 217 10.31 -12.32 0.25
C SER A 217 10.74 -11.12 1.09
N THR A 218 11.99 -10.69 0.93
CA THR A 218 12.51 -9.42 1.45
C THR A 218 13.09 -8.58 0.34
N ASP A 219 12.68 -8.81 -0.91
CA ASP A 219 13.11 -8.05 -2.07
C ASP A 219 12.56 -6.62 -2.00
N ILE A 220 13.35 -5.71 -1.43
CA ILE A 220 13.05 -4.29 -1.29
C ILE A 220 13.65 -3.63 -2.53
N LYS A 221 12.80 -3.16 -3.45
CA LYS A 221 13.28 -2.50 -4.66
C LYS A 221 13.27 -0.98 -4.51
N PRO A 222 14.25 -0.29 -5.11
CA PRO A 222 14.31 1.16 -5.11
C PRO A 222 13.23 1.70 -6.06
N ARG A 223 12.88 2.97 -5.88
CA ARG A 223 11.89 3.69 -6.70
C ARG A 223 12.16 3.74 -8.23
N PHE A 224 13.29 3.23 -8.72
CA PHE A 224 13.79 3.56 -10.06
C PHE A 224 14.08 2.35 -10.93
N GLY A 225 13.78 1.14 -10.45
CA GLY A 225 13.99 -0.10 -11.18
C GLY A 225 15.48 -0.40 -11.36
N GLY A 226 15.98 -1.34 -10.56
CA GLY A 226 17.34 -1.87 -10.65
C GLY A 226 17.38 -3.27 -10.04
N THR A 227 18.44 -4.02 -10.35
CA THR A 227 18.79 -5.18 -9.53
C THR A 227 19.55 -4.64 -8.33
N GLU A 228 18.88 -4.54 -7.18
CA GLU A 228 19.53 -4.29 -5.90
C GLU A 228 19.67 -5.64 -5.18
N PRO A 229 20.90 -6.19 -5.07
CA PRO A 229 21.20 -7.42 -4.35
C PRO A 229 21.62 -7.17 -2.89
N ASP A 230 21.36 -5.98 -2.35
CA ASP A 230 21.94 -5.48 -1.11
C ASP A 230 20.95 -5.30 0.05
N ASP A 231 19.71 -5.75 -0.08
CA ASP A 231 18.74 -5.77 1.02
C ASP A 231 19.33 -6.44 2.25
N ASN A 232 19.47 -5.65 3.31
CA ASN A 232 19.91 -6.15 4.59
C ASN A 232 18.74 -6.82 5.29
N TYR A 233 19.05 -7.88 6.03
CA TYR A 233 18.09 -8.55 6.86
C TYR A 233 18.74 -9.03 8.13
N GLU A 234 17.91 -9.19 9.15
CA GLU A 234 18.29 -9.85 10.38
C GLU A 234 17.07 -10.52 11.00
N TYR A 235 17.32 -11.55 11.79
CA TYR A 235 16.33 -12.12 12.66
C TYR A 235 16.86 -12.14 14.09
N TYR A 236 16.04 -11.71 15.03
CA TYR A 236 16.30 -11.84 16.45
C TYR A 236 15.06 -12.41 17.16
N GLY A 237 15.28 -13.36 18.07
CA GLY A 237 14.21 -14.11 18.72
C GLY A 237 14.61 -15.52 19.14
N SER A 238 15.81 -15.98 18.81
CA SER A 238 16.31 -17.31 19.19
C SER A 238 16.45 -17.52 20.70
N THR A 239 16.55 -16.44 21.46
CA THR A 239 16.64 -16.48 22.93
C THR A 239 15.39 -15.94 23.63
N TYR A 240 14.27 -15.75 22.92
CA TYR A 240 13.04 -15.19 23.48
C TYR A 240 12.50 -16.00 24.68
N ASP A 241 12.70 -17.31 24.70
CA ASP A 241 12.33 -18.16 25.84
C ASP A 241 13.11 -17.85 27.12
N GLN A 242 14.32 -17.31 27.01
CA GLN A 242 15.13 -16.84 28.15
C GLN A 242 14.65 -15.48 28.63
N TRP A 243 14.28 -14.58 27.71
CA TRP A 243 13.68 -13.28 28.04
C TRP A 243 12.38 -13.45 28.85
N VAL A 244 11.50 -14.34 28.41
CA VAL A 244 10.26 -14.67 29.15
C VAL A 244 10.54 -15.25 30.54
N LYS A 245 11.70 -15.89 30.75
CA LYS A 245 12.17 -16.39 32.06
C LYS A 245 12.88 -15.33 32.91
N GLY A 246 12.99 -14.09 32.42
CA GLY A 246 13.53 -12.95 33.16
C GLY A 246 14.98 -12.56 32.80
N ASP A 247 15.60 -13.21 31.81
CA ASP A 247 16.92 -12.78 31.33
C ASP A 247 16.78 -11.52 30.47
N LYS A 248 17.20 -10.37 31.04
CA LYS A 248 17.13 -9.08 30.35
C LYS A 248 18.15 -8.89 29.23
N THR A 249 19.09 -9.83 29.08
CA THR A 249 20.10 -9.82 28.01
C THR A 249 19.67 -10.62 26.78
N ALA A 250 18.58 -11.37 26.90
CA ALA A 250 18.00 -12.17 25.82
C ALA A 250 17.08 -11.35 24.91
N ASP A 251 16.71 -11.93 23.77
CA ASP A 251 15.86 -11.31 22.75
C ASP A 251 14.46 -11.00 23.31
N SER A 252 14.04 -9.73 23.29
CA SER A 252 12.74 -9.31 23.85
C SER A 252 11.55 -9.47 22.89
N ALA A 253 11.83 -9.86 21.65
CA ALA A 253 10.83 -10.12 20.62
C ALA A 253 11.28 -11.25 19.68
N ARG A 254 10.37 -11.66 18.80
CA ARG A 254 10.60 -12.63 17.73
C ARG A 254 10.23 -11.95 16.42
N VAL A 255 11.21 -11.46 15.67
CA VAL A 255 10.93 -10.72 14.44
C VAL A 255 12.09 -10.82 13.47
N LEU A 256 11.75 -10.99 12.20
CA LEU A 256 12.66 -10.77 11.10
C LEU A 256 12.47 -9.34 10.60
N ILE A 257 13.57 -8.61 10.45
CA ILE A 257 13.61 -7.25 9.94
C ILE A 257 14.36 -7.25 8.61
N ALA A 258 13.85 -6.53 7.62
CA ALA A 258 14.53 -6.26 6.35
C ALA A 258 14.51 -4.76 6.04
N TRP A 259 15.56 -4.26 5.41
CA TRP A 259 15.68 -2.85 5.00
C TRP A 259 16.64 -2.71 3.82
N ASP A 260 16.48 -1.60 3.10
CA ASP A 260 17.36 -1.23 1.99
C ASP A 260 18.80 -1.05 2.49
N GLY A 261 19.73 -1.78 1.88
CA GLY A 261 21.12 -1.85 2.32
C GLY A 261 22.06 -1.04 1.45
N ASN A 262 23.18 -0.59 2.04
CA ASN A 262 24.01 0.48 1.48
C ASN A 262 25.30 -0.01 0.81
N SER A 263 25.22 -1.00 -0.08
CA SER A 263 26.44 -1.58 -0.65
C SER A 263 27.18 -0.56 -1.54
N VAL A 264 28.42 -0.22 -1.16
CA VAL A 264 29.25 0.86 -1.73
C VAL A 264 29.50 0.78 -3.25
N ASP A 265 29.23 -0.36 -3.89
CA ASP A 265 29.52 -0.61 -5.30
C ASP A 265 28.29 -0.47 -6.24
N THR A 266 27.05 -0.43 -5.72
CA THR A 266 25.82 -0.33 -6.53
C THR A 266 24.92 0.86 -6.17
N ASP A 267 25.17 1.48 -5.03
CA ASP A 267 24.31 2.46 -4.35
C ASP A 267 24.41 3.88 -4.93
N SER A 268 24.11 3.98 -6.23
CA SER A 268 24.41 5.13 -7.07
C SER A 268 23.47 6.32 -6.88
N TYR A 269 22.44 6.21 -6.03
CA TYR A 269 21.32 7.16 -6.04
C TYR A 269 20.54 7.30 -4.71
N ASP A 270 21.17 7.11 -3.55
CA ASP A 270 20.57 7.48 -2.26
C ASP A 270 21.23 8.75 -1.66
N PRO A 271 20.49 9.86 -1.48
CA PRO A 271 19.08 10.09 -1.88
C PRO A 271 18.92 10.25 -3.39
N ASP A 272 17.66 10.24 -3.86
CA ASP A 272 17.35 10.56 -5.26
C ASP A 272 17.95 11.93 -5.63
N PRO A 273 18.82 12.04 -6.65
CA PRO A 273 19.42 13.31 -7.05
C PRO A 273 18.42 14.32 -7.64
N ILE A 274 17.20 13.90 -7.99
CA ILE A 274 16.14 14.75 -8.58
C ILE A 274 15.14 15.20 -7.51
N THR A 275 14.56 14.26 -6.76
CA THR A 275 13.57 14.59 -5.71
C THR A 275 14.20 14.91 -4.37
N MET A 276 15.47 14.54 -4.17
CA MET A 276 16.22 14.73 -2.92
C MET A 276 15.69 13.87 -1.76
N GLU A 277 14.72 13.00 -2.04
CA GLU A 277 14.14 12.06 -1.09
C GLU A 277 15.05 10.83 -0.94
N PRO A 278 15.24 10.32 0.29
CA PRO A 278 15.85 9.02 0.49
C PRO A 278 14.93 7.94 -0.10
N ARG A 279 15.50 6.96 -0.80
CA ARG A 279 14.70 6.05 -1.63
C ARG A 279 13.82 5.13 -0.81
N VAL A 280 14.39 4.50 0.23
CA VAL A 280 13.67 3.58 1.10
C VAL A 280 14.18 3.68 2.55
N PRO A 281 13.84 4.75 3.28
CA PRO A 281 14.26 4.92 4.68
C PRO A 281 13.45 4.05 5.67
N GLY A 282 12.66 3.11 5.15
CA GLY A 282 11.78 2.25 5.90
C GLY A 282 12.42 0.91 6.27
N PHE A 283 11.88 0.32 7.32
CA PHE A 283 12.15 -1.04 7.77
C PHE A 283 10.86 -1.88 7.65
N TYR A 284 11.03 -3.10 7.17
CA TYR A 284 10.00 -4.11 7.08
C TYR A 284 10.18 -5.10 8.22
N GLY A 285 9.09 -5.46 8.89
CA GLY A 285 9.11 -6.43 9.98
C GLY A 285 8.06 -7.52 9.80
N LEU A 286 8.47 -8.77 9.98
CA LEU A 286 7.54 -9.89 10.23
C LEU A 286 7.77 -10.43 11.64
N GLY A 287 6.87 -10.09 12.56
CA GLY A 287 6.94 -10.44 13.96
C GLY A 287 5.98 -11.57 14.36
N VAL A 288 6.33 -12.29 15.42
CA VAL A 288 5.48 -13.31 16.05
C VAL A 288 4.93 -12.78 17.37
N LEU A 289 3.61 -12.55 17.41
CA LEU A 289 2.90 -12.15 18.62
C LEU A 289 2.52 -13.36 19.47
N HIS A 290 2.15 -14.47 18.83
CA HIS A 290 1.69 -15.68 19.50
C HIS A 290 1.90 -16.94 18.64
N ALA A 291 2.25 -18.05 19.26
CA ALA A 291 2.13 -19.38 18.66
C ALA A 291 1.79 -20.40 19.75
N ASP A 292 0.74 -21.19 19.57
CA ASP A 292 0.38 -22.21 20.57
C ASP A 292 1.50 -23.25 20.76
N LYS A 293 1.61 -23.75 22.00
CA LYS A 293 2.45 -24.92 22.36
C LYS A 293 1.96 -26.22 21.74
N GLN A 294 0.64 -26.39 21.63
CA GLN A 294 -0.01 -27.60 21.14
C GLN A 294 -1.46 -27.31 20.71
N ALA A 295 -2.08 -28.23 19.97
CA ALA A 295 -3.44 -28.07 19.46
C ALA A 295 -4.56 -28.16 20.50
N ILE A 296 -4.25 -28.56 21.74
CA ILE A 296 -5.21 -28.71 22.86
C ILE A 296 -4.84 -27.70 23.95
N ASP A 297 -4.70 -26.45 23.57
CA ASP A 297 -4.43 -25.37 24.52
C ASP A 297 -5.65 -24.45 24.65
N ASP A 298 -5.83 -23.82 25.80
CA ASP A 298 -6.94 -22.89 26.01
C ASP A 298 -6.64 -21.59 25.22
N LEU A 299 -7.41 -21.41 24.15
CA LEU A 299 -7.17 -20.44 23.08
C LEU A 299 -7.47 -18.98 23.45
N GLU A 300 -8.01 -18.72 24.64
CA GLU A 300 -8.54 -17.39 25.04
C GLU A 300 -7.81 -16.78 26.24
N SER A 301 -6.99 -17.54 26.97
CA SER A 301 -6.28 -17.05 28.16
C SER A 301 -4.89 -16.46 27.89
N GLY A 302 -4.31 -16.65 26.70
CA GLY A 302 -2.95 -16.18 26.37
C GLY A 302 -1.83 -16.91 27.13
N SER A 303 -2.16 -17.96 27.88
CA SER A 303 -1.22 -18.82 28.62
C SER A 303 -0.50 -19.85 27.72
N SER A 304 -0.93 -19.92 26.46
CA SER A 304 -0.58 -20.96 25.49
C SER A 304 0.64 -20.65 24.62
N ASP A 305 1.18 -19.42 24.65
CA ASP A 305 2.31 -19.02 23.79
C ASP A 305 3.54 -19.89 24.07
N ASP A 306 4.07 -20.54 23.05
CA ASP A 306 5.35 -21.22 23.08
C ASP A 306 6.46 -20.24 22.70
N PRO A 307 7.27 -19.77 23.68
CA PRO A 307 8.32 -18.82 23.38
C PRO A 307 9.49 -19.43 22.59
N LYS A 308 9.50 -20.76 22.36
CA LYS A 308 10.49 -21.42 21.51
C LYS A 308 10.12 -21.39 20.02
N GLN A 309 8.86 -21.09 19.69
CA GLN A 309 8.42 -20.87 18.31
C GLN A 309 8.80 -19.45 17.86
N PRO A 310 9.11 -19.20 16.58
CA PRO A 310 9.19 -20.20 15.50
C PRO A 310 10.39 -21.12 15.70
N VAL A 311 10.26 -22.40 15.33
CA VAL A 311 11.35 -23.38 15.48
C VAL A 311 12.35 -23.33 14.33
N ASN A 312 11.97 -22.73 13.20
CA ASN A 312 12.85 -22.53 12.07
C ASN A 312 12.61 -21.17 11.42
N VAL A 313 13.71 -20.47 11.15
CA VAL A 313 13.73 -19.26 10.31
C VAL A 313 14.95 -19.39 9.43
N ASP A 314 14.75 -19.51 8.12
CA ASP A 314 15.85 -19.73 7.17
C ASP A 314 15.55 -19.09 5.82
N ASN A 315 16.61 -18.85 5.04
CA ASN A 315 16.50 -18.46 3.65
C ASN A 315 16.13 -19.71 2.81
N SER A 316 14.99 -19.68 2.13
CA SER A 316 14.49 -20.85 1.40
C SER A 316 13.71 -20.49 0.15
N SER A 317 14.03 -21.15 -0.98
CA SER A 317 13.25 -21.07 -2.23
C SER A 317 12.15 -22.15 -2.30
N GLY A 318 11.04 -21.92 -3.00
CA GLY A 318 9.94 -22.89 -3.11
C GLY A 318 9.96 -23.87 -4.30
N LEU A 319 11.14 -24.20 -4.86
CA LEU A 319 11.26 -24.89 -6.15
C LEU A 319 11.36 -26.44 -6.08
N GLU A 320 11.31 -27.04 -4.90
CA GLU A 320 11.53 -28.49 -4.73
C GLU A 320 10.28 -29.32 -5.01
N SER A 321 10.47 -30.52 -5.58
CA SER A 321 9.43 -31.37 -6.21
C SER A 321 8.65 -32.33 -5.29
N SER A 322 9.01 -32.52 -4.01
CA SER A 322 8.38 -33.54 -3.16
C SER A 322 7.92 -33.04 -1.77
N PRO A 323 6.79 -33.57 -1.24
CA PRO A 323 6.30 -33.22 0.10
C PRO A 323 7.32 -33.41 1.22
N SER A 324 8.05 -34.53 1.23
CA SER A 324 9.06 -34.81 2.25
C SER A 324 10.19 -33.78 2.27
N ALA A 325 10.65 -33.33 1.09
CA ALA A 325 11.67 -32.28 0.99
C ALA A 325 11.14 -30.92 1.51
N GLN A 326 9.88 -30.61 1.25
CA GLN A 326 9.27 -29.37 1.74
C GLN A 326 9.08 -29.40 3.26
N ILE A 327 8.60 -30.51 3.83
CA ILE A 327 8.52 -30.68 5.30
C ILE A 327 9.91 -30.63 5.93
N GLN A 328 10.91 -31.19 5.26
CA GLN A 328 12.30 -31.11 5.71
C GLN A 328 12.74 -29.65 5.86
N LYS A 329 12.41 -28.77 4.91
CA LYS A 329 12.69 -27.33 5.01
C LYS A 329 11.96 -26.64 6.16
N LEU A 330 10.71 -27.00 6.42
CA LEU A 330 9.97 -26.44 7.55
C LEU A 330 10.63 -26.82 8.90
N SER A 331 11.27 -28.00 8.96
CA SER A 331 11.79 -28.59 10.19
C SER A 331 13.30 -28.44 10.43
N GLN A 332 14.09 -28.11 9.41
CA GLN A 332 15.55 -28.08 9.48
C GLN A 332 16.09 -26.67 9.26
N GLY A 333 16.89 -26.19 10.22
CA GLY A 333 17.60 -24.89 10.21
C GLY A 333 17.79 -24.37 11.63
N GLY A 334 16.71 -24.43 12.42
CA GLY A 334 16.64 -24.11 13.84
C GLY A 334 16.42 -22.62 14.09
N ASN A 335 15.84 -22.29 15.24
CA ASN A 335 15.66 -20.90 15.67
C ASN A 335 17.01 -20.30 16.09
N LYS A 336 17.64 -19.52 15.21
CA LYS A 336 18.94 -18.88 15.43
C LYS A 336 18.89 -17.44 15.00
N ASN A 337 19.52 -16.54 15.76
CA ASN A 337 19.73 -15.18 15.28
C ASN A 337 20.72 -15.19 14.12
N PHE A 338 20.43 -14.42 13.08
CA PHE A 338 21.28 -14.26 11.91
C PHE A 338 21.11 -12.87 11.33
N ALA A 339 22.08 -12.44 10.53
CA ALA A 339 22.02 -11.23 9.73
C ALA A 339 22.81 -11.44 8.44
N GLY A 340 22.44 -10.72 7.38
CA GLY A 340 23.09 -10.80 6.08
C GLY A 340 22.54 -9.78 5.10
N TYR A 341 22.96 -9.91 3.84
CA TYR A 341 22.50 -9.10 2.72
C TYR A 341 22.12 -9.99 1.53
N GLY A 342 21.24 -9.51 0.65
CA GLY A 342 20.92 -10.15 -0.63
C GLY A 342 20.14 -11.46 -0.54
N ALA A 343 19.43 -11.71 0.56
CA ALA A 343 18.48 -12.82 0.62
C ALA A 343 17.16 -12.37 0.03
N GLU A 344 16.62 -13.18 -0.88
CA GLU A 344 15.38 -12.84 -1.57
C GLU A 344 14.15 -13.51 -0.95
N ASN A 345 14.33 -14.63 -0.24
CA ASN A 345 13.22 -15.49 0.21
C ASN A 345 13.48 -16.08 1.59
N PHE A 346 12.54 -15.89 2.51
CA PHE A 346 12.57 -16.41 3.86
C PHE A 346 11.39 -17.32 4.14
N LEU A 347 11.61 -18.26 5.06
CA LEU A 347 10.60 -19.18 5.55
C LEU A 347 10.61 -19.18 7.07
N MET A 348 9.50 -18.75 7.69
CA MET A 348 9.28 -18.85 9.12
C MET A 348 8.37 -20.04 9.42
N SER A 349 8.84 -21.02 10.18
CA SER A 349 8.13 -22.29 10.39
C SER A 349 7.80 -22.57 11.84
N PHE A 350 6.64 -23.18 12.03
CA PHE A 350 6.03 -23.51 13.31
C PHE A 350 5.68 -24.99 13.37
N GLY A 351 5.88 -25.60 14.54
CA GLY A 351 5.61 -27.02 14.79
C GLY A 351 6.77 -27.76 15.45
N PRO A 352 6.78 -29.10 15.39
CA PRO A 352 5.69 -29.93 14.87
C PRO A 352 4.48 -29.96 15.82
N TYR A 353 3.29 -30.04 15.25
CA TYR A 353 2.04 -30.19 15.98
C TYR A 353 1.39 -31.56 15.76
N ASN A 354 0.76 -32.08 16.81
CA ASN A 354 -0.17 -33.19 16.71
C ASN A 354 -1.57 -32.60 16.89
N ILE A 355 -2.40 -32.65 15.86
CA ILE A 355 -3.69 -31.93 15.82
C ILE A 355 -4.82 -32.95 15.76
N PRO A 356 -5.49 -33.27 16.90
CA PRO A 356 -6.68 -34.11 16.90
C PRO A 356 -7.81 -33.49 16.08
N VAL A 357 -8.81 -34.30 15.72
CA VAL A 357 -9.94 -33.82 14.94
C VAL A 357 -10.78 -32.84 15.76
N ASN A 358 -11.12 -31.70 15.16
CA ASN A 358 -11.80 -30.52 15.74
C ASN A 358 -10.98 -29.71 16.75
N GLU A 359 -9.68 -29.98 16.87
CA GLU A 359 -8.75 -29.15 17.64
C GLU A 359 -8.03 -28.18 16.68
N ASP A 360 -7.51 -27.08 17.23
CA ASP A 360 -6.86 -26.02 16.45
C ASP A 360 -5.50 -25.58 17.01
N VAL A 361 -4.66 -25.08 16.11
CA VAL A 361 -3.43 -24.36 16.45
C VAL A 361 -3.60 -22.91 15.99
N ARG A 362 -3.36 -21.97 16.90
CA ARG A 362 -3.38 -20.54 16.64
C ARG A 362 -1.97 -19.98 16.50
N ILE A 363 -1.75 -19.21 15.44
CA ILE A 363 -0.51 -18.47 15.20
C ILE A 363 -0.88 -17.04 14.85
N VAL A 364 -0.31 -16.09 15.60
CA VAL A 364 -0.54 -14.67 15.40
C VAL A 364 0.74 -13.98 14.97
N LEU A 365 0.73 -13.46 13.74
CA LEU A 365 1.84 -12.73 13.15
C LEU A 365 1.49 -11.24 13.03
N VAL A 366 2.51 -10.41 12.84
CA VAL A 366 2.33 -9.00 12.53
C VAL A 366 3.28 -8.60 11.41
N GLN A 367 2.74 -7.96 10.38
CA GLN A 367 3.52 -7.27 9.36
C GLN A 367 3.65 -5.81 9.73
N ILE A 368 4.85 -5.26 9.64
CA ILE A 368 5.17 -3.90 10.07
C ILE A 368 5.93 -3.19 8.95
N ILE A 369 5.56 -1.94 8.72
CA ILE A 369 6.29 -1.00 7.88
C ILE A 369 6.46 0.28 8.69
N ASP A 370 7.70 0.64 9.03
CA ASP A 370 7.99 1.85 9.79
C ASP A 370 9.43 2.34 9.61
N GLY A 371 9.73 3.59 9.95
CA GLY A 371 11.00 4.22 9.59
C GLY A 371 11.11 5.65 10.12
N ILE A 372 12.06 6.41 9.59
CA ILE A 372 12.16 7.83 9.92
C ILE A 372 11.05 8.64 9.27
N ASP A 373 10.75 9.81 9.85
CA ASP A 373 9.77 10.74 9.28
C ASP A 373 10.22 11.30 7.91
N ARG A 374 9.25 11.61 7.04
CA ARG A 374 9.49 12.10 5.68
C ARG A 374 10.26 13.42 5.64
N GLU A 375 9.91 14.36 6.51
CA GLU A 375 10.59 15.66 6.54
C GLU A 375 12.04 15.51 6.99
N LYS A 376 12.29 14.62 7.96
CA LYS A 376 13.65 14.27 8.39
C LYS A 376 14.43 13.63 7.24
N ALA A 377 13.80 12.71 6.53
CA ALA A 377 14.34 12.05 5.35
C ALA A 377 14.77 13.04 4.26
N GLU A 378 13.88 13.95 3.87
CA GLU A 378 14.14 15.00 2.88
C GLU A 378 15.29 15.93 3.32
N ASP A 379 15.29 16.40 4.58
CA ASP A 379 16.35 17.25 5.13
C ASP A 379 17.73 16.56 5.12
N LEU A 380 17.77 15.27 5.47
CA LEU A 380 18.99 14.47 5.41
C LEU A 380 19.49 14.32 3.96
N GLY A 381 18.59 14.08 3.01
CA GLY A 381 18.94 14.00 1.60
C GLY A 381 19.53 15.31 1.07
N LEU A 382 18.91 16.45 1.39
CA LEU A 382 19.44 17.79 1.06
C LEU A 382 20.85 18.02 1.62
N LYS A 383 21.07 17.64 2.89
CA LYS A 383 22.38 17.79 3.55
C LYS A 383 23.44 16.90 2.92
N LEU A 384 23.10 15.69 2.49
CA LEU A 384 24.03 14.80 1.80
C LEU A 384 24.39 15.34 0.41
N LEU A 385 23.40 15.72 -0.39
CA LEU A 385 23.59 16.26 -1.75
C LEU A 385 24.38 17.58 -1.78
N SER A 386 24.22 18.42 -0.75
CA SER A 386 25.00 19.65 -0.59
C SER A 386 26.42 19.44 -0.06
N GLY A 387 26.77 18.22 0.37
CA GLY A 387 28.04 17.91 1.02
C GLY A 387 28.14 18.43 2.46
N THR A 388 27.02 18.80 3.08
CA THR A 388 26.95 19.27 4.48
C THR A 388 27.22 18.13 5.46
N ILE A 389 26.75 16.92 5.14
CA ILE A 389 27.03 15.70 5.91
C ILE A 389 27.70 14.64 5.02
N SER A 390 28.47 13.77 5.64
CA SER A 390 29.00 12.58 4.97
C SER A 390 27.93 11.50 4.81
N LYS A 391 28.13 10.59 3.85
CA LYS A 391 27.27 9.39 3.70
C LYS A 391 27.14 8.62 5.02
N ILE A 392 28.25 8.40 5.75
CA ILE A 392 28.23 7.71 7.06
C ILE A 392 27.28 8.37 8.07
N GLN A 393 27.23 9.71 8.12
CA GLN A 393 26.33 10.43 9.02
C GLN A 393 24.86 10.32 8.57
N TYR A 394 24.62 10.39 7.27
CA TYR A 394 23.29 10.17 6.69
C TYR A 394 22.77 8.77 7.03
N GLU A 395 23.57 7.73 6.78
CA GLU A 395 23.22 6.32 7.08
C GLU A 395 22.92 6.09 8.56
N ALA A 396 23.71 6.69 9.45
CA ALA A 396 23.49 6.59 10.89
C ALA A 396 22.13 7.17 11.31
N GLU A 397 21.67 8.21 10.63
CA GLU A 397 20.36 8.82 10.88
C GLU A 397 19.21 7.99 10.28
N ILE A 398 19.37 7.43 9.07
CA ILE A 398 18.39 6.49 8.48
C ILE A 398 18.22 5.27 9.39
N ALA A 399 19.32 4.74 9.94
CA ALA A 399 19.31 3.59 10.85
C ALA A 399 18.48 3.82 12.12
N THR A 400 18.23 5.06 12.54
CA THR A 400 17.33 5.37 13.67
C THR A 400 15.88 4.98 13.39
N GLY A 401 15.49 4.77 12.13
CA GLY A 401 14.17 4.27 11.75
C GLY A 401 13.86 2.88 12.30
N ARG A 402 14.89 2.09 12.63
CA ARG A 402 14.72 0.78 13.29
C ARG A 402 13.97 0.89 14.62
N ASP A 403 14.22 1.95 15.39
CA ASP A 403 13.49 2.21 16.63
C ASP A 403 11.99 2.44 16.39
N SER A 404 11.62 3.02 15.24
CA SER A 404 10.21 3.18 14.86
C SER A 404 9.56 1.81 14.61
N LEU A 405 10.22 0.91 13.88
CA LEU A 405 9.71 -0.46 13.69
C LEU A 405 9.51 -1.19 15.01
N LEU A 406 10.46 -1.07 15.94
CA LEU A 406 10.34 -1.69 17.26
C LEU A 406 9.20 -1.09 18.11
N LYS A 407 8.94 0.22 17.97
CA LYS A 407 7.77 0.86 18.58
C LYS A 407 6.47 0.32 18.00
N SER A 408 6.40 0.15 16.68
CA SER A 408 5.24 -0.45 16.00
C SER A 408 5.01 -1.91 16.39
N LEU A 409 6.08 -2.70 16.54
CA LEU A 409 6.00 -4.07 17.08
C LEU A 409 5.47 -4.09 18.51
N SER A 410 5.93 -3.16 19.35
CA SER A 410 5.43 -2.99 20.72
C SER A 410 3.94 -2.62 20.74
N ALA A 411 3.52 -1.69 19.87
CA ALA A 411 2.11 -1.29 19.72
C ALA A 411 1.22 -2.46 19.26
N ALA A 412 1.70 -3.29 18.32
CA ALA A 412 1.01 -4.50 17.89
C ALA A 412 0.87 -5.52 19.02
N LYS A 413 1.91 -5.70 19.84
CA LYS A 413 1.86 -6.57 21.03
C LYS A 413 0.86 -6.04 22.07
N VAL A 414 0.76 -4.73 22.25
CA VAL A 414 -0.27 -4.10 23.10
C VAL A 414 -1.67 -4.38 22.56
N ALA A 415 -1.90 -4.20 21.26
CA ALA A 415 -3.18 -4.49 20.63
C ALA A 415 -3.57 -5.97 20.82
N PHE A 416 -2.65 -6.90 20.54
CA PHE A 416 -2.88 -8.33 20.76
C PHE A 416 -3.20 -8.67 22.22
N ASN A 417 -2.41 -8.18 23.18
CA ASN A 417 -2.64 -8.40 24.62
C ASN A 417 -3.99 -7.83 25.11
N ARG A 418 -4.51 -6.81 24.43
CA ARG A 418 -5.84 -6.23 24.68
C ARG A 418 -6.94 -6.85 23.82
N ARG A 419 -6.68 -8.03 23.25
CA ARG A 419 -7.63 -8.76 22.39
C ARG A 419 -8.10 -7.92 21.20
N PHE A 420 -7.15 -7.24 20.57
CA PHE A 420 -7.32 -6.37 19.42
C PHE A 420 -8.12 -5.08 19.70
N ASN A 421 -8.56 -4.84 20.94
CA ASN A 421 -9.28 -3.61 21.30
C ASN A 421 -8.29 -2.52 21.75
N ILE A 422 -8.14 -1.51 20.91
CA ILE A 422 -7.36 -0.29 21.20
C ILE A 422 -8.33 0.90 21.19
N PRO A 423 -7.94 2.07 21.75
CA PRO A 423 -8.79 3.25 21.74
C PRO A 423 -9.23 3.59 20.32
N ASP A 424 -10.51 3.89 20.17
CA ASP A 424 -11.12 3.99 18.85
C ASP A 424 -11.17 5.44 18.36
N PRO A 425 -10.79 5.71 17.10
CA PRO A 425 -10.93 7.04 16.54
C PRO A 425 -12.39 7.30 16.14
N LEU A 426 -12.76 8.57 16.04
CA LEU A 426 -14.03 8.98 15.45
C LEU A 426 -14.13 8.58 13.97
N PRO A 427 -15.34 8.40 13.42
CA PRO A 427 -15.52 8.22 11.99
C PRO A 427 -15.22 9.51 11.21
N SER A 428 -14.67 9.38 10.00
CA SER A 428 -14.59 10.47 9.02
C SER A 428 -15.99 10.96 8.60
N PRO A 429 -16.13 12.21 8.09
CA PRO A 429 -17.37 12.68 7.48
C PRO A 429 -17.87 11.74 6.39
N ASP A 430 -19.16 11.38 6.39
CA ASP A 430 -19.73 10.36 5.48
C ASP A 430 -19.90 10.83 4.03
N SER A 431 -19.77 12.14 3.77
CA SER A 431 -19.77 12.69 2.42
C SER A 431 -18.77 13.84 2.32
N ILE A 432 -17.99 13.81 1.24
CA ILE A 432 -17.01 14.84 0.89
C ILE A 432 -17.23 15.21 -0.58
N LEU A 433 -17.26 16.51 -0.87
CA LEU A 433 -17.37 17.06 -2.21
C LEU A 433 -16.26 18.07 -2.44
N VAL A 434 -15.39 17.78 -3.40
CA VAL A 434 -14.35 18.70 -3.88
C VAL A 434 -14.81 19.27 -5.22
N THR A 435 -14.87 20.59 -5.32
CA THR A 435 -15.34 21.30 -6.51
C THR A 435 -14.24 22.23 -7.02
N SER A 436 -13.75 21.96 -8.22
CA SER A 436 -12.87 22.86 -8.96
C SER A 436 -13.59 24.19 -9.23
N GLY A 437 -13.07 25.26 -8.64
CA GLY A 437 -13.55 26.63 -8.82
C GLY A 437 -12.62 27.44 -9.72
N MET A 438 -12.93 28.73 -9.83
CA MET A 438 -12.11 29.71 -10.55
C MET A 438 -11.08 30.32 -9.61
N GLY A 439 -9.81 29.97 -9.78
CA GLY A 439 -8.70 30.40 -8.90
C GLY A 439 -8.75 29.82 -7.48
N ASN A 440 -9.63 28.85 -7.22
CA ASN A 440 -9.79 28.20 -5.93
C ASN A 440 -10.36 26.80 -6.10
N ILE A 441 -10.28 26.00 -5.04
CA ILE A 441 -10.98 24.73 -4.93
C ILE A 441 -11.85 24.79 -3.68
N LYS A 442 -13.14 24.46 -3.83
CA LYS A 442 -14.09 24.41 -2.72
C LYS A 442 -14.22 22.98 -2.21
N ILE A 443 -14.09 22.79 -0.91
CA ILE A 443 -14.27 21.51 -0.24
C ILE A 443 -15.50 21.63 0.65
N GLU A 444 -16.39 20.64 0.60
CA GLU A 444 -17.60 20.54 1.43
C GLU A 444 -17.69 19.15 2.03
N TRP A 445 -18.17 19.04 3.27
CA TRP A 445 -18.33 17.76 3.96
C TRP A 445 -19.53 17.74 4.87
N SER A 446 -19.96 16.54 5.28
CA SER A 446 -21.08 16.35 6.20
C SER A 446 -20.66 16.44 7.67
N GLY A 447 -21.61 16.83 8.54
CA GLY A 447 -21.42 16.84 10.01
C GLY A 447 -21.75 15.50 10.67
N SER A 448 -21.53 14.37 9.99
CA SER A 448 -21.90 13.04 10.49
C SER A 448 -21.09 12.66 11.74
N SER A 449 -19.79 13.00 11.77
CA SER A 449 -18.86 12.68 12.87
C SER A 449 -19.27 13.32 14.20
N GLU A 450 -19.90 14.50 14.19
CA GLU A 450 -20.35 15.21 15.40
C GLU A 450 -21.38 14.42 16.23
N LYS A 451 -22.05 13.45 15.60
CA LYS A 451 -23.10 12.65 16.21
C LYS A 451 -22.62 11.27 16.63
N ALA A 452 -21.39 10.90 16.27
CA ALA A 452 -20.82 9.59 16.58
C ALA A 452 -20.69 9.40 18.09
N LEU A 453 -20.85 8.14 18.52
CA LEU A 453 -20.58 7.72 19.87
C LEU A 453 -19.33 6.86 19.84
N ASP A 454 -18.38 7.16 20.72
CA ASP A 454 -17.19 6.36 20.90
C ASP A 454 -17.57 4.91 21.27
N PRO A 455 -17.05 3.90 20.58
CA PRO A 455 -17.43 2.51 20.79
C PRO A 455 -17.11 1.99 22.20
N ASP A 456 -16.05 2.48 22.85
CA ASP A 456 -15.65 2.01 24.17
C ASP A 456 -16.43 2.74 25.29
N THR A 457 -16.43 4.06 25.27
CA THR A 457 -16.97 4.92 26.34
C THR A 457 -18.46 5.24 26.18
N LYS A 458 -19.02 5.05 24.97
CA LYS A 458 -20.41 5.41 24.59
C LYS A 458 -20.72 6.90 24.77
N ARG A 459 -19.69 7.76 24.78
CA ARG A 459 -19.83 9.21 24.89
C ARG A 459 -19.71 9.85 23.50
N LYS A 460 -20.26 11.07 23.39
CA LYS A 460 -19.90 11.97 22.29
C LYS A 460 -18.66 12.74 22.72
N ASP A 461 -17.58 12.55 21.99
CA ASP A 461 -16.25 13.09 22.27
C ASP A 461 -15.66 13.81 21.05
N PHE A 462 -16.49 14.11 20.04
CA PHE A 462 -16.13 14.96 18.92
C PHE A 462 -15.53 16.29 19.38
N TRP A 463 -14.30 16.58 18.93
CA TRP A 463 -13.62 17.82 19.24
C TRP A 463 -13.45 18.72 18.02
N GLY A 464 -13.24 18.17 16.83
CA GLY A 464 -13.04 18.98 15.62
C GLY A 464 -12.75 18.21 14.33
N TYR A 465 -12.40 18.97 13.29
CA TYR A 465 -11.99 18.45 11.98
C TYR A 465 -10.62 19.00 11.55
N ARG A 466 -9.87 18.20 10.79
CA ARG A 466 -8.63 18.61 10.11
C ARG A 466 -8.75 18.39 8.60
N LEU A 467 -8.46 19.44 7.83
CA LEU A 467 -8.41 19.42 6.38
C LEU A 467 -6.96 19.35 5.91
N TYR A 468 -6.68 18.33 5.11
CA TYR A 468 -5.37 18.09 4.53
C TYR A 468 -5.38 18.29 3.02
N ARG A 469 -4.21 18.65 2.48
CA ARG A 469 -3.98 18.81 1.06
C ARG A 469 -2.63 18.21 0.66
N ALA A 470 -2.61 17.44 -0.42
CA ALA A 470 -1.40 17.10 -1.15
C ALA A 470 -1.44 17.74 -2.54
N ALA A 471 -0.29 18.24 -3.00
CA ALA A 471 -0.14 18.80 -4.34
C ALA A 471 0.45 17.76 -5.29
N ILE A 472 -0.01 17.76 -6.54
CA ILE A 472 0.51 17.03 -7.70
C ILE A 472 0.22 15.53 -7.68
N SER A 473 0.55 14.85 -6.57
CA SER A 473 0.29 13.43 -6.32
C SER A 473 -0.28 13.22 -4.91
N PRO A 474 -1.21 12.27 -4.69
CA PRO A 474 -1.62 11.87 -3.35
C PRO A 474 -0.48 11.15 -2.57
N ASP A 475 0.58 10.73 -3.26
CA ASP A 475 1.78 10.14 -2.64
C ASP A 475 2.73 11.20 -2.08
N ASN A 476 2.52 12.49 -2.40
CA ASN A 476 3.34 13.57 -1.86
C ASN A 476 3.00 13.89 -0.40
N LYS A 477 3.79 14.77 0.20
CA LYS A 477 3.50 15.31 1.54
C LYS A 477 2.08 15.89 1.60
N TRP A 478 1.39 15.54 2.68
CA TRP A 478 0.08 16.08 3.02
C TRP A 478 0.23 17.19 4.06
N ASP A 479 -0.10 18.41 3.68
CA ASP A 479 -0.13 19.56 4.57
C ASP A 479 -1.49 19.66 5.25
N MET A 480 -1.52 19.87 6.57
CA MET A 480 -2.73 20.29 7.27
C MET A 480 -2.95 21.79 6.98
N ILE A 481 -3.95 22.10 6.15
CA ILE A 481 -4.22 23.47 5.70
C ILE A 481 -5.26 24.19 6.55
N TYR A 482 -6.08 23.44 7.30
CA TYR A 482 -7.09 24.02 8.18
C TYR A 482 -7.48 23.06 9.32
N GLU A 483 -7.59 23.58 10.54
CA GLU A 483 -8.10 22.86 11.71
C GLU A 483 -9.26 23.66 12.33
N MET A 484 -10.36 22.99 12.66
CA MET A 484 -11.54 23.59 13.27
C MET A 484 -12.00 22.82 14.50
N GLY A 485 -12.58 23.52 15.47
CA GLY A 485 -12.84 22.96 16.79
C GLY A 485 -11.54 22.79 17.57
N GLY A 486 -11.49 21.84 18.49
CA GLY A 486 -10.28 21.64 19.28
C GLY A 486 -9.94 22.86 20.12
N ASN A 487 -8.65 23.19 20.11
CA ASN A 487 -8.10 24.44 20.63
C ASN A 487 -7.70 25.41 19.51
N SER A 488 -8.15 25.19 18.27
CA SER A 488 -7.71 26.01 17.12
C SER A 488 -8.27 27.43 17.13
N GLY A 489 -9.34 27.67 17.90
CA GLY A 489 -10.08 28.93 17.90
C GLY A 489 -10.98 29.14 16.67
N ASN A 490 -10.95 28.23 15.70
CA ASN A 490 -11.79 28.28 14.51
C ASN A 490 -13.14 27.58 14.77
N PRO A 491 -14.28 28.18 14.37
CA PRO A 491 -15.59 27.55 14.53
C PRO A 491 -15.71 26.31 13.64
N ILE A 492 -16.53 25.35 14.08
CA ILE A 492 -16.90 24.19 13.25
C ILE A 492 -17.69 24.68 12.03
N VAL A 493 -17.17 24.39 10.84
CA VAL A 493 -17.79 24.69 9.55
C VAL A 493 -17.85 23.41 8.71
N HIS A 494 -18.56 23.47 7.59
CA HIS A 494 -18.77 22.34 6.68
C HIS A 494 -18.38 22.65 5.23
N SER A 495 -17.67 23.76 5.05
CA SER A 495 -17.13 24.18 3.76
C SER A 495 -15.87 25.01 3.95
N TYR A 496 -14.90 24.80 3.06
CA TYR A 496 -13.65 25.56 2.99
C TYR A 496 -13.32 25.91 1.54
N ILE A 497 -12.77 27.10 1.31
CA ILE A 497 -12.30 27.53 -0.01
C ILE A 497 -10.78 27.61 0.04
N ASP A 498 -10.10 26.65 -0.59
CA ASP A 498 -8.66 26.72 -0.77
C ASP A 498 -8.33 27.66 -1.94
N SER A 499 -7.88 28.87 -1.60
CA SER A 499 -7.42 29.88 -2.56
C SER A 499 -5.90 29.88 -2.72
N ASN A 500 -5.17 29.03 -1.98
CA ASN A 500 -3.72 28.92 -2.05
C ASN A 500 -3.32 27.78 -2.99
N VAL A 501 -3.91 27.77 -4.18
CA VAL A 501 -3.71 26.77 -5.23
C VAL A 501 -3.07 27.43 -6.45
N VAL A 502 -2.11 26.73 -7.06
CA VAL A 502 -1.51 27.15 -8.30
C VAL A 502 -2.26 26.47 -9.44
N VAL A 503 -2.77 27.29 -10.34
CA VAL A 503 -3.46 26.84 -11.55
C VAL A 503 -2.58 25.88 -12.34
N GLY A 504 -3.19 24.81 -12.84
CA GLY A 504 -2.53 23.80 -13.67
C GLY A 504 -2.02 22.58 -12.89
N PHE A 505 -1.95 22.67 -11.57
CA PHE A 505 -1.67 21.53 -10.70
C PHE A 505 -2.94 20.85 -10.22
N ASN A 506 -2.80 19.54 -10.02
CA ASN A 506 -3.79 18.73 -9.33
C ASN A 506 -3.57 18.85 -7.83
N TYR A 507 -4.65 18.98 -7.09
CA TYR A 507 -4.66 18.96 -5.63
C TYR A 507 -5.58 17.85 -5.15
N TYR A 508 -5.15 17.18 -4.10
CA TYR A 508 -5.86 16.08 -3.45
C TYR A 508 -6.19 16.53 -2.04
N TYR A 509 -7.41 16.24 -1.61
CA TYR A 509 -7.92 16.69 -0.32
C TYR A 509 -8.40 15.51 0.49
N ALA A 510 -8.27 15.62 1.81
CA ALA A 510 -8.80 14.66 2.75
C ALA A 510 -9.26 15.39 4.00
N ILE A 511 -10.32 14.90 4.64
CA ILE A 511 -10.84 15.48 5.86
C ILE A 511 -11.10 14.41 6.91
N THR A 512 -10.55 14.64 8.08
CA THR A 512 -10.63 13.73 9.22
C THR A 512 -11.35 14.41 10.38
N ALA A 513 -11.96 13.59 11.24
CA ALA A 513 -12.50 14.03 12.52
C ALA A 513 -11.54 13.60 13.65
N PHE A 514 -11.47 14.41 14.71
CA PHE A 514 -10.67 14.08 15.88
C PHE A 514 -11.42 14.31 17.19
N ASP A 515 -11.08 13.52 18.21
CA ASP A 515 -11.75 13.48 19.50
C ASP A 515 -11.03 14.33 20.57
N ASP A 516 -11.58 14.40 21.78
CA ASP A 516 -11.01 15.15 22.90
C ASP A 516 -9.83 14.46 23.62
N GLY A 517 -9.47 13.24 23.22
CA GLY A 517 -8.41 12.42 23.80
C GLY A 517 -8.71 11.88 25.21
N ILE A 518 -9.87 12.17 25.80
CA ILE A 518 -10.23 11.68 27.14
C ILE A 518 -10.46 10.16 27.12
N GLY A 519 -10.99 9.64 26.01
CA GLY A 519 -11.21 8.20 25.78
C GLY A 519 -9.93 7.40 25.53
N ASN A 520 -8.81 8.06 25.24
CA ASN A 520 -7.56 7.39 24.90
C ASN A 520 -6.87 6.77 26.13
N TYR A 521 -7.21 5.53 26.46
CA TYR A 521 -6.63 4.82 27.59
C TYR A 521 -5.20 4.29 27.37
N LEU A 522 -4.66 4.35 26.15
CA LEU A 522 -3.25 4.02 25.88
C LEU A 522 -2.35 5.23 26.14
N ILE A 523 -2.79 6.42 25.72
CA ILE A 523 -2.07 7.67 25.90
C ILE A 523 -3.08 8.75 26.34
N PRO A 524 -3.39 8.84 27.65
CA PRO A 524 -4.42 9.74 28.16
C PRO A 524 -4.21 11.20 27.76
N GLY A 525 -5.25 11.82 27.19
CA GLY A 525 -5.24 13.21 26.74
C GLY A 525 -4.67 13.43 25.34
N GLN A 526 -4.18 12.38 24.67
CA GLN A 526 -3.83 12.46 23.26
C GLN A 526 -5.08 12.19 22.40
N SER A 527 -5.44 13.18 21.60
CA SER A 527 -6.54 13.09 20.63
C SER A 527 -6.31 12.00 19.59
N LEU A 528 -7.36 11.23 19.29
CA LEU A 528 -7.42 10.25 18.21
C LEU A 528 -8.07 10.89 16.98
N GLU A 529 -7.59 10.49 15.81
CA GLU A 529 -8.00 11.05 14.53
C GLU A 529 -8.37 9.93 13.55
N SER A 530 -9.44 10.14 12.79
CA SER A 530 -9.93 9.20 11.78
C SER A 530 -8.90 8.99 10.65
N SER A 531 -9.01 7.87 9.93
CA SER A 531 -8.05 7.58 8.84
C SER A 531 -8.25 8.52 7.66
N ARG A 532 -7.18 9.25 7.32
CA ARG A 532 -7.10 10.08 6.13
C ARG A 532 -7.41 9.29 4.86
N LEU A 533 -6.90 8.07 4.74
CA LEU A 533 -6.97 7.24 3.52
C LEU A 533 -8.40 6.95 3.06
N THR A 534 -9.33 6.81 3.99
CA THR A 534 -10.75 6.60 3.69
C THR A 534 -11.46 7.86 3.21
N SER A 535 -10.94 9.03 3.54
CA SER A 535 -11.52 10.35 3.22
C SER A 535 -10.86 11.05 2.04
N THR A 536 -9.80 10.47 1.48
CA THR A 536 -9.01 11.08 0.42
C THR A 536 -9.79 11.11 -0.89
N ALA A 537 -9.82 12.28 -1.52
CA ALA A 537 -10.17 12.46 -2.92
C ALA A 537 -8.94 12.17 -3.80
N TYR A 538 -8.83 10.95 -4.33
CA TYR A 538 -7.72 10.50 -5.19
C TYR A 538 -7.85 10.99 -6.63
N VAL A 539 -8.94 11.68 -6.96
CA VAL A 539 -9.06 12.47 -8.19
C VAL A 539 -8.48 13.86 -7.97
N GLY A 540 -7.43 14.17 -8.72
CA GLY A 540 -6.83 15.49 -8.72
C GLY A 540 -7.83 16.57 -9.12
N ALA A 541 -8.11 17.50 -8.22
CA ALA A 541 -8.87 18.71 -8.52
C ALA A 541 -7.90 19.79 -8.99
N SER A 542 -8.15 20.38 -10.16
CA SER A 542 -7.38 21.52 -10.66
C SER A 542 -8.27 22.75 -10.74
N SER A 543 -7.75 23.90 -10.32
CA SER A 543 -8.48 25.16 -10.43
C SER A 543 -8.61 25.57 -11.90
N ALA A 544 -9.83 25.91 -12.33
CA ALA A 544 -10.07 26.46 -13.65
C ALA A 544 -9.57 27.92 -13.74
N VAL A 545 -9.20 28.35 -14.94
CA VAL A 545 -8.82 29.74 -15.22
C VAL A 545 -10.00 30.46 -15.85
N VAL A 546 -10.30 31.66 -15.35
CA VAL A 546 -11.30 32.53 -15.97
C VAL A 546 -10.75 33.06 -17.30
N PRO A 547 -11.49 32.92 -18.41
CA PRO A 547 -11.06 33.53 -19.66
C PRO A 547 -11.00 35.04 -19.53
N GLN A 548 -9.97 35.63 -20.12
CA GLN A 548 -9.82 37.08 -20.15
C GLN A 548 -10.88 37.68 -21.08
N ILE A 549 -11.58 38.70 -20.58
CA ILE A 549 -12.67 39.39 -21.31
C ILE A 549 -12.28 40.79 -21.80
N SER A 550 -11.07 41.25 -21.46
CA SER A 550 -10.52 42.53 -21.90
C SER A 550 -9.09 42.35 -22.40
N PHE A 551 -8.67 43.21 -23.33
CA PHE A 551 -7.30 43.19 -23.84
C PHE A 551 -6.26 43.42 -22.73
N GLU A 552 -6.51 44.35 -21.80
CA GLU A 552 -5.58 44.64 -20.72
C GLU A 552 -5.40 43.43 -19.79
N GLY A 553 -6.49 42.73 -19.45
CA GLY A 553 -6.41 41.48 -18.68
C GLY A 553 -5.70 40.36 -19.44
N PHE A 554 -5.95 40.23 -20.74
CA PHE A 554 -5.23 39.28 -21.60
C PHE A 554 -3.73 39.54 -21.60
N LYS A 555 -3.32 40.78 -21.85
CA LYS A 555 -1.93 41.21 -21.84
C LYS A 555 -1.26 41.04 -20.47
N SER A 556 -1.93 41.42 -19.40
CA SER A 556 -1.34 41.38 -18.06
C SER A 556 -1.19 39.95 -17.54
N ASN A 557 -2.10 39.03 -17.93
CA ASN A 557 -2.20 37.71 -17.31
C ASN A 557 -1.75 36.55 -18.21
N LEU A 558 -1.49 36.77 -19.51
CA LEU A 558 -0.99 35.72 -20.39
C LEU A 558 0.35 35.17 -19.87
N ARG A 559 0.39 33.90 -19.48
CA ARG A 559 1.59 33.22 -18.97
C ARG A 559 1.69 31.80 -19.53
N VAL A 560 2.91 31.28 -19.54
CA VAL A 560 3.20 29.85 -19.74
C VAL A 560 3.63 29.27 -18.40
N VAL A 561 3.05 28.14 -18.00
CA VAL A 561 3.32 27.49 -16.71
C VAL A 561 3.65 26.02 -16.96
N PRO A 562 4.80 25.50 -16.47
CA PRO A 562 5.89 26.24 -15.84
C PRO A 562 6.72 27.00 -16.89
N ASN A 563 7.33 28.11 -16.50
CA ASN A 563 8.31 28.81 -17.33
C ASN A 563 9.46 29.32 -16.44
N PRO A 564 10.69 28.76 -16.54
CA PRO A 564 11.08 27.71 -17.49
C PRO A 564 10.37 26.38 -17.20
N TYR A 565 10.06 25.64 -18.25
CA TYR A 565 9.70 24.24 -18.15
C TYR A 565 10.95 23.39 -17.99
N ASN A 566 10.89 22.43 -17.07
CA ASN A 566 11.93 21.44 -16.84
C ASN A 566 11.27 20.05 -16.74
N ILE A 567 11.66 19.12 -17.61
CA ILE A 567 11.12 17.75 -17.62
C ILE A 567 11.38 16.99 -16.32
N ARG A 568 12.40 17.41 -15.56
CA ARG A 568 12.75 16.84 -14.25
C ARG A 568 12.08 17.58 -13.08
N SER A 569 11.13 18.49 -13.36
CA SER A 569 10.39 19.18 -12.31
C SER A 569 9.34 18.26 -11.69
N ILE A 570 9.37 18.12 -10.37
CA ILE A 570 8.36 17.37 -9.58
C ILE A 570 6.95 17.94 -9.70
N ASN A 571 6.80 19.13 -10.28
CA ASN A 571 5.56 19.89 -10.25
C ASN A 571 4.47 19.38 -11.19
N TYR A 572 4.80 18.59 -12.21
CA TYR A 572 3.81 18.18 -13.21
C TYR A 572 3.57 16.67 -13.26
N GLY A 573 4.55 15.83 -12.91
CA GLY A 573 4.39 14.38 -12.83
C GLY A 573 5.52 13.77 -11.98
N ASP A 574 5.66 12.46 -12.00
CA ASP A 574 6.83 11.83 -11.40
C ASP A 574 8.03 11.98 -12.36
N PRO A 575 9.03 12.84 -12.06
CA PRO A 575 10.14 13.12 -12.98
C PRO A 575 11.00 11.88 -13.28
N ASN A 576 10.82 10.82 -12.50
CA ASN A 576 11.52 9.55 -12.61
C ASN A 576 10.79 8.52 -13.47
N ASN A 577 9.51 8.77 -13.81
CA ASN A 577 8.74 7.97 -14.75
C ASN A 577 8.75 8.63 -16.14
N PRO A 578 9.64 8.24 -17.06
CA PRO A 578 9.68 8.84 -18.40
C PRO A 578 8.39 8.59 -19.22
N GLY A 579 7.56 7.62 -18.81
CA GLY A 579 6.26 7.35 -19.41
C GLY A 579 5.10 8.16 -18.81
N ASP A 580 5.33 8.92 -17.74
CA ASP A 580 4.30 9.81 -17.18
C ASP A 580 4.05 10.96 -18.17
N VAL A 581 2.86 10.93 -18.77
CA VAL A 581 2.43 11.95 -19.73
C VAL A 581 2.39 13.34 -19.10
N GLN A 582 2.18 13.42 -17.79
CA GLN A 582 2.12 14.69 -17.08
C GLN A 582 3.50 15.35 -16.98
N ASN A 583 4.60 14.60 -17.05
CA ASN A 583 5.94 15.20 -17.15
C ASN A 583 6.07 16.13 -18.35
N ASN A 584 5.30 15.89 -19.42
CA ASN A 584 5.31 16.70 -20.65
C ASN A 584 4.25 17.81 -20.66
N LYS A 585 3.60 18.07 -19.54
CA LYS A 585 2.52 19.05 -19.45
C LYS A 585 3.05 20.49 -19.39
N LEU A 586 2.49 21.35 -20.22
CA LEU A 586 2.73 22.80 -20.24
C LEU A 586 1.38 23.50 -20.46
N LEU A 587 1.10 24.53 -19.67
CA LEU A 587 -0.15 25.30 -19.77
C LEU A 587 0.09 26.70 -20.28
N PHE A 588 -0.75 27.13 -21.21
CA PHE A 588 -1.00 28.54 -21.48
C PHE A 588 -2.15 28.99 -20.57
N VAL A 589 -1.95 30.05 -19.78
CA VAL A 589 -2.96 30.60 -18.87
C VAL A 589 -3.16 32.09 -19.12
N GLY A 590 -4.32 32.62 -18.74
CA GLY A 590 -4.70 34.01 -19.04
C GLY A 590 -5.20 34.19 -20.47
N LEU A 591 -5.73 33.13 -21.08
CA LEU A 591 -6.26 33.16 -22.45
C LEU A 591 -7.65 33.81 -22.51
N PRO A 592 -8.01 34.44 -23.64
CA PRO A 592 -9.39 34.77 -23.97
C PRO A 592 -10.24 33.52 -24.19
N LYS A 593 -11.57 33.68 -24.18
CA LYS A 593 -12.53 32.56 -24.37
C LYS A 593 -12.30 31.76 -25.66
N ARG A 594 -11.82 32.42 -26.71
CA ARG A 594 -11.47 31.81 -28.00
C ARG A 594 -10.22 32.49 -28.54
N CYS A 595 -9.21 31.71 -28.90
CA CYS A 595 -7.98 32.22 -29.50
C CYS A 595 -7.25 31.15 -30.30
N THR A 596 -6.30 31.56 -31.14
CA THR A 596 -5.36 30.66 -31.80
C THR A 596 -3.97 30.87 -31.22
N ILE A 597 -3.36 29.81 -30.69
CA ILE A 597 -2.00 29.82 -30.16
C ILE A 597 -1.09 29.22 -31.22
N ARG A 598 -0.10 29.99 -31.68
CA ARG A 598 0.92 29.51 -32.62
C ARG A 598 2.27 29.53 -31.94
N ILE A 599 2.93 28.39 -31.91
CA ILE A 599 4.20 28.19 -31.21
C ILE A 599 5.31 28.12 -32.25
N PHE A 600 6.37 28.91 -32.02
CA PHE A 600 7.50 29.04 -32.92
C PHE A 600 8.83 28.80 -32.20
N THR A 601 9.84 28.37 -32.96
CA THR A 601 11.25 28.48 -32.53
C THR A 601 11.70 29.95 -32.55
N VAL A 602 12.83 30.27 -31.92
CA VAL A 602 13.44 31.62 -32.02
C VAL A 602 13.81 32.03 -33.45
N SER A 603 13.99 31.06 -34.36
CA SER A 603 14.26 31.31 -35.78
C SER A 603 12.99 31.62 -36.58
N GLY A 604 11.80 31.48 -35.97
CA GLY A 604 10.51 31.73 -36.61
C GLY A 604 9.87 30.50 -37.27
N ASP A 605 10.40 29.30 -37.06
CA ASP A 605 9.80 28.07 -37.58
C ASP A 605 8.55 27.72 -36.78
N LEU A 606 7.43 27.43 -37.46
CA LEU A 606 6.19 27.03 -36.82
C LEU A 606 6.30 25.59 -36.30
N VAL A 607 6.04 25.41 -35.01
CA VAL A 607 6.17 24.14 -34.28
C VAL A 607 4.80 23.48 -34.06
N LYS A 608 3.81 24.30 -33.64
CA LYS A 608 2.46 23.83 -33.31
C LYS A 608 1.44 24.95 -33.49
N THR A 609 0.28 24.61 -34.02
CA THR A 609 -0.93 25.45 -33.93
C THR A 609 -1.95 24.79 -33.02
N ILE A 610 -2.47 25.55 -32.05
CA ILE A 610 -3.54 25.12 -31.14
C ILE A 610 -4.73 26.06 -31.33
N TYR A 611 -5.89 25.49 -31.65
CA TYR A 611 -7.15 26.22 -31.73
C TYR A 611 -7.87 26.07 -30.40
N HIS A 612 -7.92 27.14 -29.62
CA HIS A 612 -8.54 27.15 -28.31
C HIS A 612 -9.99 27.66 -28.44
N ASP A 613 -10.94 26.76 -28.25
CA ASP A 613 -12.38 27.02 -28.30
C ASP A 613 -13.16 26.49 -27.09
N SER A 614 -12.46 25.92 -26.11
CA SER A 614 -13.03 25.33 -24.89
C SER A 614 -13.74 26.33 -24.00
N GLY A 615 -13.43 27.62 -24.14
CA GLY A 615 -14.04 28.70 -23.37
C GLY A 615 -13.42 28.92 -21.98
N LEU A 616 -12.36 28.17 -21.65
CA LEU A 616 -11.58 28.32 -20.44
C LEU A 616 -10.52 29.42 -20.61
N GLY A 617 -9.95 29.93 -19.52
CA GLY A 617 -8.80 30.86 -19.59
C GLY A 617 -7.46 30.17 -19.73
N SER A 618 -7.44 28.88 -20.07
CA SER A 618 -6.23 28.07 -20.16
C SER A 618 -6.32 27.00 -21.23
N GLU A 619 -5.17 26.60 -21.75
CA GLU A 619 -5.00 25.54 -22.75
C GLU A 619 -3.78 24.69 -22.40
N GLU A 620 -3.93 23.37 -22.40
CA GLU A 620 -2.84 22.42 -22.13
C GLU A 620 -2.15 22.02 -23.44
N TRP A 621 -0.82 21.93 -23.40
CA TRP A 621 -0.02 21.38 -24.49
C TRP A 621 0.96 20.33 -23.95
N ASN A 622 0.90 19.14 -24.54
CA ASN A 622 1.76 18.00 -24.25
C ASN A 622 3.16 18.08 -24.91
N GLN A 623 3.54 19.26 -25.41
CA GLN A 623 4.81 19.52 -26.10
C GLN A 623 5.04 18.70 -27.39
N VAL A 624 3.97 18.15 -27.97
CA VAL A 624 4.03 17.44 -29.25
C VAL A 624 3.73 18.41 -30.40
N THR A 625 4.57 18.41 -31.42
CA THR A 625 4.45 19.23 -32.64
C THR A 625 3.33 18.74 -33.56
N ASP A 626 2.99 19.51 -34.60
CA ASP A 626 2.04 19.06 -35.63
C ASP A 626 2.54 17.86 -36.45
N SER A 627 3.86 17.60 -36.43
CA SER A 627 4.49 16.42 -37.03
C SER A 627 4.60 15.23 -36.07
N ASN A 628 3.92 15.27 -34.93
CA ASN A 628 3.90 14.21 -33.91
C ASN A 628 5.29 13.89 -33.33
N GLN A 629 6.11 14.90 -33.10
CA GLN A 629 7.41 14.80 -32.41
C GLN A 629 7.41 15.62 -31.13
N PHE A 630 8.16 15.20 -30.12
CA PHE A 630 8.42 16.08 -28.97
C PHE A 630 9.36 17.21 -29.38
N ILE A 631 9.12 18.41 -28.85
CA ILE A 631 10.07 19.52 -28.95
C ILE A 631 11.34 19.22 -28.13
N VAL A 632 12.43 19.91 -28.45
CA VAL A 632 13.73 19.79 -27.74
C VAL A 632 13.96 20.96 -26.79
N SER A 633 15.01 20.87 -25.95
CA SER A 633 15.44 21.97 -25.07
C SER A 633 15.75 23.23 -25.88
N GLY A 634 15.19 24.37 -25.48
CA GLY A 634 15.33 25.63 -26.21
C GLY A 634 14.39 26.75 -25.75
N LEU A 635 14.52 27.91 -26.39
CA LEU A 635 13.62 29.04 -26.23
C LEU A 635 12.55 29.00 -27.33
N TYR A 636 11.30 29.18 -26.94
CA TYR A 636 10.14 29.17 -27.83
C TYR A 636 9.34 30.46 -27.66
N ILE A 637 8.56 30.78 -28.68
CA ILE A 637 7.69 31.96 -28.73
C ILE A 637 6.28 31.48 -29.04
N ALA A 638 5.31 31.82 -28.19
CA ALA A 638 3.90 31.64 -28.49
C ALA A 638 3.28 32.98 -28.87
N HIS A 639 2.67 33.03 -30.05
CA HIS A 639 1.81 34.13 -30.50
C HIS A 639 0.35 33.72 -30.32
N VAL A 640 -0.38 34.47 -29.50
CA VAL A 640 -1.78 34.22 -29.17
C VAL A 640 -2.64 35.30 -29.83
N GLU A 641 -3.46 34.87 -30.77
CA GLU A 641 -4.35 35.74 -31.55
C GLU A 641 -5.80 35.53 -31.14
N SER A 642 -6.52 36.62 -30.87
CA SER A 642 -7.92 36.61 -30.45
C SER A 642 -8.68 37.86 -30.90
N ASP A 643 -10.01 37.84 -30.77
CA ASP A 643 -10.86 39.01 -31.01
C ASP A 643 -10.57 40.17 -30.04
N LEU A 644 -9.94 39.91 -28.90
CA LEU A 644 -9.53 40.94 -27.94
C LEU A 644 -8.21 41.63 -28.33
N GLY A 645 -7.42 41.01 -29.22
CA GLY A 645 -6.09 41.47 -29.61
C GLY A 645 -5.08 40.33 -29.73
N ASN A 646 -3.83 40.70 -29.95
CA ASN A 646 -2.70 39.78 -30.13
C ASN A 646 -1.66 40.00 -29.04
N GLU A 647 -1.15 38.91 -28.49
CA GLU A 647 -0.06 38.95 -27.51
C GLU A 647 1.00 37.88 -27.80
N ILE A 648 2.23 38.17 -27.38
CA ILE A 648 3.38 37.28 -27.57
C ILE A 648 4.00 36.98 -26.22
N ILE A 649 4.25 35.69 -25.96
CA ILE A 649 4.99 35.25 -24.79
C ILE A 649 6.16 34.35 -25.17
N LYS A 650 7.26 34.47 -24.43
CA LYS A 650 8.44 33.63 -24.57
C LYS A 650 8.50 32.64 -23.42
N PHE A 651 8.91 31.41 -23.71
CA PHE A 651 9.07 30.39 -22.69
C PHE A 651 10.25 29.48 -23.00
N VAL A 652 10.87 28.97 -21.94
CA VAL A 652 12.03 28.09 -22.03
C VAL A 652 11.60 26.66 -21.74
N VAL A 653 12.14 25.71 -22.49
CA VAL A 653 11.96 24.28 -22.29
C VAL A 653 13.33 23.66 -22.02
N ILE A 654 13.43 22.92 -20.93
CA ILE A 654 14.60 22.14 -20.51
C ILE A 654 14.15 20.68 -20.45
N ARG A 655 14.67 19.86 -21.35
CA ARG A 655 14.45 18.41 -21.45
C ARG A 655 15.75 17.65 -21.27
#